data_AF-A0A1I1RJJ5-F1
#
_entry.id   AF-A0A1I1RJJ5-F1
#
_cell.length_a   1.000
_cell.length_b   1.000
_cell.length_c   1.000
_cell.angle_alpha   90.00
_cell.angle_beta   90.00
_cell.angle_gamma   90.00
#
_symmetry.space_group_name_H-M   'P 1'
#
loop_
_entity.id
_entity.type
_entity.pdbx_description
1 polymer ?
#
loop_
_entity_poly.entity_id
_entity_poly.type
_entity_poly.pdbx_seq_one_letter_code
_entity_poly.pdbx_strand_id
1 'polypeptide(L)'
;MREFKLFFSVISLLLAFSGWAQNTVNGSGNITSGGRVRTFSYHLPASAPAANLPLMIAFHGDGGTGAGFQSYAGLDAVANTQNFIVVYPNAVSVGGSIQFNKYADTAPGFGSVGDTGGPNPADPNAPDDVLFTSDLINYFTQTYQINPNRVYITGHSGGGFMCYFLSMALPNKIAAFAPVAASLWVNNTYSNAYFTAANYKPVPILHIHSAGDPTVEPPIKPYPKTPAYAWPLSTFAGMNCNNWGTYSTTALAPNNPNVDSLTFCSSGKKVVLLMTKDANHGWSSLFNVPQTIWNFVKNYQLAIVTQPVVTIDNHLKIDQFGYLPMAKKIAVISNPQTGYNATEAFTPSSTYQIRKTANDAVVFQGAPVAWNSGATHTQSGDKVWWFDFSSVQDAGSYYVFDAVQQKRSYAFAISNTVYNNVLKQATRVFFYQRSGFAKQTPYAQSPWTDGAAFLGAQQDTDCRLVTNTSATTSQNLQGGWFDAGDYNKYVPFTYGPLMDMLLAYQENPAAWTDDFNIPESGNGVPDLLDEVKWELDWLRRMQQPNGSLLHKVSVTDFSATSPPSADTHPRRYGAASTDATATGAAVFALAAIQFKSLIDPQMQAYGNTLQTAAISAFNWTTSNPGVVFNNTGFSSVAATYTENDRLARRVAAAAFLYGLTGDASYRTFFDANYAQVHLMQWGFAYPFEATYQDALLYYTRLSGATTSVKNAILSTYTASLKTNNSDNLPAYLNQSDAYRAFLKDGNYTWGSNETKAHQGNMFFSMNTYNQDAANKANYRDAGMGFIHYLHGVNPTAYCYLTNMSGYGGEFSAPTMYHSWFGDGTVFDTNPPPGYLVGGANPTYTPDAAYAGPVISPPQNQPVQKSYKAWNTSYPENSWELNEPAIYSQGAYLRLLAQSLCYTNVVTSVKSGNWNDPTTWACGRVPTLSDRVVIRPAHVVSIGAAVNAKAMELNGKVTYINGGKLTLGN
;
A
#
# COMPACT_ATOMS: atom_id res chain seq x y z
N MET A 1 -11.72 -60.09 18.14
CA MET A 1 -11.32 -61.41 17.59
C MET A 1 -11.90 -61.54 16.18
N ARG A 2 -11.02 -61.83 15.21
CA ARG A 2 -11.28 -62.33 13.85
C ARG A 2 -11.97 -61.40 12.84
N GLU A 3 -11.12 -60.79 12.01
CA GLU A 3 -11.40 -60.54 10.60
C GLU A 3 -11.51 -61.86 9.82
N PHE A 4 -12.29 -61.91 8.73
CA PHE A 4 -11.89 -62.47 7.43
C PHE A 4 -12.99 -62.29 6.34
N LYS A 5 -12.61 -61.55 5.29
CA LYS A 5 -12.87 -61.69 3.83
C LYS A 5 -14.28 -61.84 3.20
N LEU A 6 -14.31 -61.24 2.00
CA LEU A 6 -15.14 -61.44 0.79
C LEU A 6 -16.47 -60.69 0.73
N PHE A 7 -16.65 -59.87 -0.33
CA PHE A 7 -17.55 -60.22 -1.45
C PHE A 7 -17.35 -59.25 -2.64
N PHE A 8 -17.14 -59.82 -3.83
CA PHE A 8 -17.38 -59.18 -5.13
C PHE A 8 -18.79 -59.60 -5.56
N SER A 9 -19.66 -58.65 -5.90
CA SER A 9 -20.89 -58.92 -6.66
C SER A 9 -21.16 -57.75 -7.61
N VAL A 10 -21.21 -58.09 -8.89
CA VAL A 10 -21.63 -57.25 -10.03
C VAL A 10 -23.15 -57.38 -10.17
N ILE A 11 -23.88 -56.27 -10.23
CA ILE A 11 -25.16 -56.18 -10.96
C ILE A 11 -25.21 -54.85 -11.71
N SER A 12 -25.40 -54.97 -13.02
CA SER A 12 -25.54 -53.92 -14.02
C SER A 12 -26.80 -53.08 -13.82
N LEU A 13 -26.67 -51.75 -13.93
CA LEU A 13 -27.76 -50.86 -14.31
C LEU A 13 -27.31 -50.00 -15.49
N LEU A 14 -28.20 -49.88 -16.48
CA LEU A 14 -28.07 -49.12 -17.71
C LEU A 14 -27.53 -47.70 -17.47
N LEU A 15 -26.32 -47.41 -17.96
CA LEU A 15 -25.82 -46.05 -18.10
C LEU A 15 -26.37 -45.45 -19.40
N ALA A 16 -27.41 -44.64 -19.26
CA ALA A 16 -27.67 -43.58 -20.22
C ALA A 16 -26.44 -42.65 -20.22
N PHE A 17 -25.71 -42.61 -21.32
CA PHE A 17 -24.70 -41.59 -21.58
C PHE A 17 -25.41 -40.23 -21.68
N SER A 18 -25.58 -39.55 -20.56
CA SER A 18 -25.69 -38.10 -20.54
C SER A 18 -24.27 -37.55 -20.69
N GLY A 19 -23.99 -36.92 -21.83
CA GLY A 19 -22.76 -36.15 -21.98
C GLY A 19 -22.74 -35.06 -20.92
N TRP A 20 -21.76 -35.11 -20.02
CA TRP A 20 -21.47 -34.02 -19.13
C TRP A 20 -20.98 -32.86 -19.99
N ALA A 21 -21.79 -31.81 -20.12
CA ALA A 21 -21.37 -30.59 -20.79
C ALA A 21 -20.14 -30.02 -20.05
N GLN A 22 -19.09 -29.67 -20.80
CA GLN A 22 -18.01 -28.82 -20.28
C GLN A 22 -18.63 -27.48 -19.85
N ASN A 23 -18.69 -27.21 -18.54
CA ASN A 23 -19.07 -25.90 -18.04
C ASN A 23 -17.91 -24.93 -18.30
N THR A 24 -18.11 -24.01 -19.25
CA THR A 24 -17.16 -22.95 -19.62
C THR A 24 -17.37 -21.72 -18.75
N VAL A 25 -16.32 -20.93 -18.49
CA VAL A 25 -16.42 -19.72 -17.66
C VAL A 25 -15.71 -18.55 -18.33
N ASN A 26 -16.51 -17.55 -18.74
CA ASN A 26 -16.02 -16.21 -19.01
C ASN A 26 -15.86 -15.46 -17.69
N GLY A 27 -14.74 -14.79 -17.50
CA GLY A 27 -14.47 -13.95 -16.34
C GLY A 27 -13.88 -12.61 -16.73
N SER A 28 -13.83 -11.71 -15.76
CA SER A 28 -13.07 -10.48 -15.84
C SER A 28 -12.26 -10.32 -14.57
N GLY A 29 -11.10 -9.68 -14.69
CA GLY A 29 -10.18 -9.49 -13.58
C GLY A 29 -9.46 -8.16 -13.69
N ASN A 30 -8.78 -7.81 -12.62
CA ASN A 30 -7.85 -6.70 -12.60
C ASN A 30 -6.62 -7.05 -11.77
N ILE A 31 -5.49 -6.44 -12.12
CA ILE A 31 -4.24 -6.50 -11.36
C ILE A 31 -3.66 -5.10 -11.25
N THR A 32 -2.97 -4.81 -10.16
CA THR A 32 -2.13 -3.62 -10.06
C THR A 32 -0.79 -3.91 -10.74
N SER A 33 -0.48 -3.21 -11.82
CA SER A 33 0.81 -3.32 -12.52
C SER A 33 1.37 -1.94 -12.82
N GLY A 34 2.65 -1.72 -12.50
CA GLY A 34 3.29 -0.40 -12.63
C GLY A 34 2.59 0.71 -11.82
N GLY A 35 2.00 0.36 -10.66
CA GLY A 35 1.24 1.30 -9.83
C GLY A 35 -0.15 1.68 -10.37
N ARG A 36 -0.66 0.96 -11.38
CA ARG A 36 -1.97 1.22 -12.02
C ARG A 36 -2.84 -0.01 -11.99
N VAL A 37 -4.14 0.16 -11.76
CA VAL A 37 -5.12 -0.92 -11.93
C VAL A 37 -5.29 -1.19 -13.43
N ARG A 38 -5.02 -2.41 -13.86
CA ARG A 38 -5.13 -2.87 -15.25
C ARG A 38 -6.18 -3.97 -15.32
N THR A 39 -7.11 -3.87 -16.26
CA THR A 39 -8.24 -4.79 -16.39
C THR A 39 -8.08 -5.72 -17.58
N PHE A 40 -8.71 -6.88 -17.51
CA PHE A 40 -8.73 -7.88 -18.58
C PHE A 40 -10.00 -8.73 -18.50
N SER A 41 -10.42 -9.29 -19.62
CA SER A 41 -11.35 -10.43 -19.63
C SER A 41 -10.60 -11.71 -19.93
N TYR A 42 -11.16 -12.85 -19.57
CA TYR A 42 -10.55 -14.15 -19.82
C TYR A 42 -11.60 -15.24 -20.03
N HIS A 43 -11.17 -16.33 -20.67
CA HIS A 43 -11.96 -17.53 -20.90
C HIS A 43 -11.21 -18.75 -20.37
N LEU A 44 -11.89 -19.54 -19.53
CA LEU A 44 -11.41 -20.83 -19.05
C LEU A 44 -12.10 -21.96 -19.81
N PRO A 45 -11.36 -22.97 -20.29
CA PRO A 45 -11.92 -24.09 -21.05
C PRO A 45 -12.76 -25.05 -20.17
N ALA A 46 -12.68 -24.90 -18.85
CA ALA A 46 -13.48 -25.60 -17.85
C ALA A 46 -13.57 -24.74 -16.57
N SER A 47 -14.63 -24.94 -15.76
CA SER A 47 -14.84 -24.25 -14.48
C SER A 47 -13.73 -24.48 -13.44
N ALA A 48 -12.98 -25.59 -13.56
CA ALA A 48 -11.75 -25.86 -12.83
C ALA A 48 -10.66 -26.27 -13.84
N PRO A 49 -9.80 -25.35 -14.29
CA PRO A 49 -8.74 -25.68 -15.25
C PRO A 49 -7.75 -26.67 -14.62
N ALA A 50 -7.27 -27.63 -15.40
CA ALA A 50 -6.17 -28.49 -14.97
C ALA A 50 -4.91 -27.64 -14.72
N ALA A 51 -4.01 -28.11 -13.85
CA ALA A 51 -2.67 -27.52 -13.79
C ALA A 51 -1.94 -27.71 -15.13
N ASN A 52 -0.96 -26.84 -15.40
CA ASN A 52 -0.05 -26.93 -16.54
C ASN A 52 -0.71 -26.65 -17.92
N LEU A 53 -1.81 -25.90 -17.98
CA LEU A 53 -2.42 -25.48 -19.24
C LEU A 53 -1.62 -24.38 -19.95
N PRO A 54 -1.64 -24.31 -21.29
CA PRO A 54 -1.11 -23.17 -22.04
C PRO A 54 -1.93 -21.90 -21.82
N LEU A 55 -1.30 -20.75 -22.04
CA LEU A 55 -1.92 -19.44 -21.99
C LEU A 55 -1.80 -18.75 -23.36
N MET A 56 -2.91 -18.23 -23.88
CA MET A 56 -2.94 -17.32 -25.04
C MET A 56 -3.36 -15.92 -24.58
N ILE A 57 -2.55 -14.89 -24.84
CA ILE A 57 -2.90 -13.50 -24.59
C ILE A 57 -3.26 -12.83 -25.93
N ALA A 58 -4.46 -12.27 -26.02
CA ALA A 58 -5.05 -11.77 -27.25
C ALA A 58 -5.30 -10.25 -27.16
N PHE A 59 -4.50 -9.47 -27.88
CA PHE A 59 -4.52 -8.00 -27.85
C PHE A 59 -5.45 -7.41 -28.91
N HIS A 60 -6.34 -6.53 -28.47
CA HIS A 60 -7.25 -5.79 -29.35
C HIS A 60 -6.54 -4.69 -30.16
N GLY A 61 -7.14 -4.26 -31.27
CA GLY A 61 -6.67 -3.09 -32.04
C GLY A 61 -6.93 -1.76 -31.33
N ASP A 62 -6.33 -0.68 -31.83
CA ASP A 62 -6.49 0.66 -31.24
C ASP A 62 -7.96 1.10 -31.18
N GLY A 63 -8.34 1.76 -30.09
CA GLY A 63 -9.72 2.15 -29.79
C GLY A 63 -10.61 1.01 -29.26
N GLY A 64 -10.11 -0.24 -29.25
CA GLY A 64 -10.87 -1.42 -28.79
C GLY A 64 -10.83 -1.67 -27.27
N THR A 65 -11.39 -2.81 -26.87
CA THR A 65 -11.31 -3.36 -25.51
C THR A 65 -11.08 -4.87 -25.56
N GLY A 66 -10.58 -5.45 -24.47
CA GLY A 66 -10.38 -6.89 -24.33
C GLY A 66 -11.68 -7.67 -24.48
N ALA A 67 -12.74 -7.26 -23.79
CA ALA A 67 -14.06 -7.87 -23.90
C ALA A 67 -14.65 -7.73 -25.31
N GLY A 68 -14.43 -6.58 -25.97
CA GLY A 68 -14.80 -6.37 -27.36
C GLY A 68 -14.12 -7.37 -28.29
N PHE A 69 -12.80 -7.56 -28.14
CA PHE A 69 -12.05 -8.50 -28.96
C PHE A 69 -12.42 -9.97 -28.69
N GLN A 70 -12.68 -10.32 -27.43
CA GLN A 70 -13.18 -11.64 -27.05
C GLN A 70 -14.46 -12.01 -27.82
N SER A 71 -15.36 -11.06 -28.04
CA SER A 71 -16.65 -11.32 -28.69
C SER A 71 -16.56 -11.79 -30.14
N TYR A 72 -15.47 -11.48 -30.87
CA TYR A 72 -15.35 -11.81 -32.29
C TYR A 72 -14.07 -12.56 -32.69
N ALA A 73 -13.05 -12.64 -31.83
CA ALA A 73 -11.79 -13.32 -32.17
C ALA A 73 -11.94 -14.84 -32.37
N GLY A 74 -12.98 -15.45 -31.79
CA GLY A 74 -13.29 -16.88 -31.91
C GLY A 74 -12.32 -17.81 -31.16
N LEU A 75 -11.43 -17.27 -30.34
CA LEU A 75 -10.43 -18.04 -29.58
C LEU A 75 -11.06 -18.87 -28.45
N ASP A 76 -12.17 -18.41 -27.84
CA ASP A 76 -12.87 -19.14 -26.77
C ASP A 76 -13.33 -20.55 -27.23
N ALA A 77 -13.88 -20.66 -28.44
CA ALA A 77 -14.27 -21.96 -29.00
C ALA A 77 -13.07 -22.90 -29.22
N VAL A 78 -11.93 -22.35 -29.64
CA VAL A 78 -10.69 -23.11 -29.83
C VAL A 78 -10.09 -23.50 -28.47
N ALA A 79 -10.16 -22.62 -27.48
CA ALA A 79 -9.74 -22.87 -26.11
C ALA A 79 -10.49 -24.04 -25.48
N ASN A 80 -11.82 -24.11 -25.64
CA ASN A 80 -12.62 -25.23 -25.17
C ASN A 80 -12.20 -26.57 -25.79
N THR A 81 -12.01 -26.59 -27.11
CA THR A 81 -11.68 -27.83 -27.83
C THR A 81 -10.23 -28.27 -27.65
N GLN A 82 -9.32 -27.34 -27.36
CA GLN A 82 -7.87 -27.60 -27.31
C GLN A 82 -7.27 -27.47 -25.91
N ASN A 83 -8.10 -27.13 -24.92
CA ASN A 83 -7.76 -27.02 -23.51
C ASN A 83 -6.60 -26.04 -23.22
N PHE A 84 -6.85 -24.75 -23.40
CA PHE A 84 -5.95 -23.66 -22.98
C PHE A 84 -6.74 -22.45 -22.47
N ILE A 85 -6.08 -21.56 -21.73
CA ILE A 85 -6.69 -20.32 -21.21
C ILE A 85 -6.47 -19.19 -22.22
N VAL A 86 -7.49 -18.35 -22.44
CA VAL A 86 -7.37 -17.12 -23.24
C VAL A 86 -7.59 -15.90 -22.37
N VAL A 87 -6.74 -14.89 -22.53
CA VAL A 87 -6.86 -13.62 -21.80
C VAL A 87 -6.83 -12.47 -22.78
N TYR A 88 -7.75 -11.53 -22.59
CA TYR A 88 -7.95 -10.35 -23.43
C TYR A 88 -7.72 -9.10 -22.57
N PRO A 89 -6.49 -8.58 -22.54
CA PRO A 89 -6.16 -7.38 -21.76
C PRO A 89 -6.83 -6.13 -22.33
N ASN A 90 -7.14 -5.16 -21.46
CA ASN A 90 -7.49 -3.81 -21.87
C ASN A 90 -6.26 -2.90 -21.94
N ALA A 91 -6.16 -2.14 -23.03
CA ALA A 91 -5.31 -0.96 -23.09
C ALA A 91 -5.88 0.19 -22.23
N VAL A 92 -5.07 1.23 -22.02
CA VAL A 92 -5.50 2.47 -21.35
C VAL A 92 -5.40 3.66 -22.31
N SER A 93 -5.99 4.80 -21.94
CA SER A 93 -5.94 6.00 -22.78
C SER A 93 -4.55 6.63 -22.76
N VAL A 94 -3.98 6.85 -23.94
CA VAL A 94 -2.69 7.50 -24.17
C VAL A 94 -2.86 8.53 -25.29
N GLY A 95 -2.60 9.81 -25.01
CA GLY A 95 -2.77 10.88 -26.00
C GLY A 95 -4.22 11.06 -26.49
N GLY A 96 -5.21 10.67 -25.68
CA GLY A 96 -6.63 10.75 -26.02
C GLY A 96 -7.21 9.53 -26.76
N SER A 97 -6.42 8.48 -26.97
CA SER A 97 -6.87 7.23 -27.62
C SER A 97 -6.55 6.00 -26.76
N ILE A 98 -7.42 4.99 -26.77
CA ILE A 98 -7.20 3.70 -26.10
C ILE A 98 -6.23 2.87 -26.93
N GLN A 99 -5.00 2.68 -26.46
CA GLN A 99 -3.97 1.98 -27.22
C GLN A 99 -2.91 1.35 -26.30
N PHE A 100 -2.37 0.20 -26.71
CA PHE A 100 -1.22 -0.40 -26.02
C PHE A 100 0.04 0.43 -26.30
N ASN A 101 0.95 0.50 -25.33
CA ASN A 101 2.24 1.14 -25.47
C ASN A 101 3.19 0.28 -26.31
N LYS A 102 3.19 0.56 -27.61
CA LYS A 102 3.91 -0.16 -28.66
C LYS A 102 5.08 0.67 -29.19
N TYR A 103 6.21 0.75 -28.44
CA TYR A 103 7.39 1.57 -28.80
C TYR A 103 7.98 1.29 -30.19
N ALA A 104 7.62 0.19 -30.86
CA ALA A 104 8.04 -0.14 -32.22
C ALA A 104 7.06 0.37 -33.31
N ASP A 105 6.28 1.42 -33.02
CA ASP A 105 5.21 1.94 -33.87
C ASP A 105 5.46 3.35 -34.41
N THR A 106 6.71 3.78 -34.55
CA THR A 106 7.01 5.12 -35.10
C THR A 106 6.93 5.13 -36.64
N ALA A 107 5.72 5.19 -37.21
CA ALA A 107 5.53 5.51 -38.62
C ALA A 107 5.79 7.01 -38.90
N PRO A 108 6.51 7.37 -39.97
CA PRO A 108 6.57 8.76 -40.45
C PRO A 108 5.16 9.24 -40.83
N GLY A 109 4.67 10.29 -40.17
CA GLY A 109 3.31 10.84 -40.38
C GLY A 109 2.36 10.70 -39.18
N PHE A 110 2.74 9.97 -38.13
CA PHE A 110 2.02 9.88 -36.85
C PHE A 110 2.60 10.81 -35.75
N GLY A 111 3.35 11.84 -36.16
CA GLY A 111 3.91 12.88 -35.30
C GLY A 111 4.35 14.08 -36.15
N SER A 112 4.04 15.30 -35.73
CA SER A 112 4.44 16.52 -36.45
C SER A 112 5.96 16.73 -36.36
N VAL A 113 6.54 17.47 -37.31
CA VAL A 113 8.00 17.74 -37.34
C VAL A 113 8.43 18.44 -36.04
N GLY A 114 9.26 17.74 -35.24
CA GLY A 114 9.61 18.06 -33.85
C GLY A 114 9.39 16.89 -32.88
N ASP A 115 8.70 15.83 -33.33
CA ASP A 115 8.34 14.68 -32.51
C ASP A 115 9.47 13.63 -32.41
N THR A 116 9.99 13.44 -31.20
CA THR A 116 10.93 12.36 -30.82
C THR A 116 10.25 11.24 -30.04
N GLY A 117 9.06 10.82 -30.46
CA GLY A 117 8.69 9.39 -30.50
C GLY A 117 7.65 8.92 -29.47
N GLY A 118 6.37 8.93 -29.87
CA GLY A 118 5.29 8.24 -29.15
C GLY A 118 5.09 8.74 -27.72
N PRO A 119 4.27 8.08 -26.86
CA PRO A 119 4.22 8.42 -25.45
C PRO A 119 5.63 8.43 -24.87
N ASN A 120 6.05 9.63 -24.51
CA ASN A 120 7.39 10.01 -24.10
C ASN A 120 7.92 9.06 -22.99
N PRO A 121 9.14 8.51 -23.09
CA PRO A 121 9.79 7.80 -21.97
C PRO A 121 9.98 8.67 -20.72
N ALA A 122 9.87 10.00 -20.87
CA ALA A 122 9.84 10.98 -19.79
C ALA A 122 8.43 11.44 -19.40
N ASP A 123 7.36 10.84 -19.96
CA ASP A 123 6.01 10.98 -19.38
C ASP A 123 5.89 10.00 -18.21
N PRO A 124 5.88 10.47 -16.95
CA PRO A 124 5.65 9.63 -15.79
C PRO A 124 4.26 8.94 -15.81
N ASN A 125 3.39 9.30 -16.77
CA ASN A 125 2.08 8.73 -16.97
C ASN A 125 1.95 7.77 -18.17
N ALA A 126 3.01 7.41 -18.89
CA ALA A 126 2.93 6.38 -19.93
C ALA A 126 2.68 4.98 -19.31
N PRO A 127 1.71 4.17 -19.82
CA PRO A 127 1.50 2.82 -19.30
C PRO A 127 2.65 1.88 -19.69
N ASP A 128 3.11 1.05 -18.74
CA ASP A 128 4.08 -0.01 -19.02
C ASP A 128 3.34 -1.32 -19.38
N ASP A 129 3.05 -1.49 -20.67
CA ASP A 129 2.34 -2.67 -21.18
C ASP A 129 3.21 -3.93 -21.28
N VAL A 130 4.53 -3.78 -21.19
CA VAL A 130 5.47 -4.92 -21.07
C VAL A 130 5.38 -5.50 -19.66
N LEU A 131 5.50 -4.64 -18.65
CA LEU A 131 5.33 -5.03 -17.26
C LEU A 131 3.93 -5.60 -17.02
N PHE A 132 2.88 -4.94 -17.52
CA PHE A 132 1.51 -5.45 -17.41
C PHE A 132 1.35 -6.85 -18.01
N THR A 133 1.88 -7.09 -19.22
CA THR A 133 1.83 -8.43 -19.82
C THR A 133 2.62 -9.45 -19.00
N SER A 134 3.79 -9.08 -18.48
CA SER A 134 4.60 -9.94 -17.62
C SER A 134 3.90 -10.29 -16.30
N ASP A 135 3.26 -9.31 -15.66
CA ASP A 135 2.50 -9.48 -14.42
C ASP A 135 1.24 -10.31 -14.66
N LEU A 136 0.59 -10.14 -15.81
CA LEU A 136 -0.55 -10.96 -16.22
C LEU A 136 -0.15 -12.43 -16.37
N ILE A 137 1.00 -12.72 -16.99
CA ILE A 137 1.54 -14.09 -17.07
C ILE A 137 1.80 -14.65 -15.66
N ASN A 138 2.40 -13.85 -14.76
CA ASN A 138 2.67 -14.26 -13.38
C ASN A 138 1.36 -14.55 -12.61
N TYR A 139 0.37 -13.67 -12.74
CA TYR A 139 -0.96 -13.83 -12.15
C TYR A 139 -1.60 -15.16 -12.59
N PHE A 140 -1.67 -15.43 -13.89
CA PHE A 140 -2.24 -16.69 -14.38
C PHE A 140 -1.39 -17.91 -13.99
N THR A 141 -0.09 -17.75 -13.80
CA THR A 141 0.79 -18.81 -13.26
C THR A 141 0.47 -19.12 -11.81
N GLN A 142 0.24 -18.12 -10.97
CA GLN A 142 -0.08 -18.32 -9.56
C GLN A 142 -1.52 -18.79 -9.35
N THR A 143 -2.47 -18.15 -10.04
CA THR A 143 -3.91 -18.39 -9.84
C THR A 143 -4.39 -19.68 -10.49
N TYR A 144 -3.88 -20.00 -11.69
CA TYR A 144 -4.37 -21.13 -12.49
C TYR A 144 -3.29 -22.17 -12.80
N GLN A 145 -2.08 -22.01 -12.26
CA GLN A 145 -0.98 -22.96 -12.43
C GLN A 145 -0.69 -23.28 -13.91
N ILE A 146 -0.77 -22.28 -14.80
CA ILE A 146 -0.46 -22.46 -16.22
C ILE A 146 0.97 -22.98 -16.43
N ASN A 147 1.26 -23.53 -17.60
CA ASN A 147 2.61 -23.87 -18.02
C ASN A 147 3.34 -22.58 -18.49
N PRO A 148 4.32 -22.05 -17.73
CA PRO A 148 5.01 -20.81 -18.11
C PRO A 148 5.87 -20.96 -19.38
N ASN A 149 6.17 -22.19 -19.81
CA ASN A 149 6.88 -22.46 -21.06
C ASN A 149 5.96 -22.49 -22.29
N ARG A 150 4.63 -22.44 -22.10
CA ARG A 150 3.61 -22.52 -23.16
C ARG A 150 2.70 -21.30 -23.13
N VAL A 151 3.29 -20.11 -23.11
CA VAL A 151 2.59 -18.84 -23.26
C VAL A 151 2.76 -18.34 -24.68
N TYR A 152 1.64 -17.93 -25.30
CA TYR A 152 1.57 -17.44 -26.66
C TYR A 152 0.83 -16.11 -26.70
N ILE A 153 1.12 -15.31 -27.73
CA ILE A 153 0.43 -14.03 -27.92
C ILE A 153 -0.08 -13.87 -29.36
N THR A 154 -1.22 -13.19 -29.49
CA THR A 154 -1.85 -12.87 -30.77
C THR A 154 -2.54 -11.51 -30.67
N GLY A 155 -2.79 -10.85 -31.80
CA GLY A 155 -3.50 -9.58 -31.77
C GLY A 155 -3.78 -9.02 -33.15
N HIS A 156 -4.73 -8.09 -33.23
CA HIS A 156 -5.16 -7.42 -34.45
C HIS A 156 -4.70 -5.96 -34.46
N SER A 157 -4.21 -5.46 -35.61
CA SER A 157 -3.86 -4.05 -35.81
C SER A 157 -2.93 -3.55 -34.69
N GLY A 158 -3.30 -2.50 -33.93
CA GLY A 158 -2.65 -2.04 -32.70
C GLY A 158 -2.10 -3.15 -31.77
N GLY A 159 -2.91 -4.19 -31.52
CA GLY A 159 -2.52 -5.35 -30.72
C GLY A 159 -1.55 -6.30 -31.42
N GLY A 160 -1.57 -6.35 -32.76
CA GLY A 160 -0.58 -7.05 -33.57
C GLY A 160 0.80 -6.38 -33.53
N PHE A 161 0.87 -5.05 -33.53
CA PHE A 161 2.11 -4.31 -33.26
C PHE A 161 2.65 -4.62 -31.86
N MET A 162 1.75 -4.68 -30.86
CA MET A 162 2.13 -5.07 -29.50
C MET A 162 2.71 -6.49 -29.44
N CYS A 163 2.18 -7.43 -30.23
CA CYS A 163 2.75 -8.78 -30.31
C CYS A 163 4.20 -8.79 -30.80
N TYR A 164 4.50 -8.00 -31.82
CA TYR A 164 5.88 -7.83 -32.28
C TYR A 164 6.77 -7.27 -31.17
N PHE A 165 6.32 -6.21 -30.49
CA PHE A 165 7.10 -5.59 -29.42
C PHE A 165 7.34 -6.54 -28.24
N LEU A 166 6.31 -7.24 -27.78
CA LEU A 166 6.41 -8.22 -26.70
C LEU A 166 7.32 -9.39 -27.03
N SER A 167 7.34 -9.84 -28.30
CA SER A 167 8.26 -10.91 -28.72
C SER A 167 9.74 -10.54 -28.49
N MET A 168 10.05 -9.24 -28.50
CA MET A 168 11.39 -8.71 -28.26
C MET A 168 11.64 -8.39 -26.78
N ALA A 169 10.62 -7.91 -26.06
CA ALA A 169 10.75 -7.49 -24.67
C ALA A 169 10.67 -8.67 -23.69
N LEU A 170 9.88 -9.70 -24.01
CA LEU A 170 9.65 -10.88 -23.17
C LEU A 170 10.00 -12.21 -23.88
N PRO A 171 11.15 -12.34 -24.58
CA PRO A 171 11.49 -13.54 -25.33
C PRO A 171 11.70 -14.79 -24.44
N ASN A 172 11.87 -14.58 -23.13
CA ASN A 172 11.98 -15.64 -22.13
C ASN A 172 10.63 -16.04 -21.51
N LYS A 173 9.53 -15.40 -21.90
CA LYS A 173 8.18 -15.75 -21.45
C LYS A 173 7.26 -16.15 -22.61
N ILE A 174 7.55 -15.76 -23.85
CA ILE A 174 6.68 -16.04 -25.02
C ILE A 174 7.30 -17.12 -25.90
N ALA A 175 6.58 -18.24 -26.06
CA ALA A 175 7.04 -19.39 -26.84
C ALA A 175 6.83 -19.25 -28.35
N ALA A 176 5.78 -18.52 -28.77
CA ALA A 176 5.43 -18.21 -30.16
C ALA A 176 4.38 -17.09 -30.21
N PHE A 177 4.28 -16.39 -31.35
CA PHE A 177 3.31 -15.32 -31.54
C PHE A 177 2.68 -15.30 -32.93
N ALA A 178 1.49 -14.73 -33.03
CA ALA A 178 0.75 -14.63 -34.29
C ALA A 178 0.06 -13.27 -34.48
N PRO A 179 0.74 -12.26 -35.05
CA PRO A 179 0.13 -10.97 -35.33
C PRO A 179 -0.79 -11.02 -36.58
N VAL A 180 -1.89 -10.27 -36.54
CA VAL A 180 -2.86 -10.13 -37.63
C VAL A 180 -2.97 -8.66 -38.07
N ALA A 181 -2.87 -8.39 -39.36
CA ALA A 181 -3.04 -7.06 -39.96
C ALA A 181 -2.16 -5.97 -39.28
N ALA A 182 -0.88 -6.29 -39.06
CA ALA A 182 0.08 -5.42 -38.40
C ALA A 182 1.43 -5.44 -39.13
N SER A 183 2.39 -4.65 -38.69
CA SER A 183 3.79 -4.75 -39.14
C SER A 183 4.73 -4.32 -38.01
N LEU A 184 6.03 -4.52 -38.17
CA LEU A 184 7.01 -3.96 -37.24
C LEU A 184 7.65 -2.73 -37.90
N TRP A 185 7.44 -1.54 -37.33
CA TRP A 185 8.09 -0.31 -37.77
C TRP A 185 9.37 -0.07 -36.97
N VAL A 186 10.46 0.25 -37.65
CA VAL A 186 11.79 0.33 -37.04
C VAL A 186 12.52 1.58 -37.52
N ASN A 187 12.73 2.52 -36.60
CA ASN A 187 13.80 3.51 -36.66
C ASN A 187 13.83 4.31 -35.34
N ASN A 188 14.04 3.65 -34.20
CA ASN A 188 14.14 4.36 -32.91
C ASN A 188 15.18 3.75 -31.96
N THR A 189 15.60 4.54 -30.98
CA THR A 189 16.63 4.19 -30.00
C THR A 189 16.33 2.87 -29.26
N TYR A 190 15.05 2.59 -28.98
CA TYR A 190 14.62 1.37 -28.30
C TYR A 190 14.84 0.12 -29.17
N SER A 191 14.30 0.10 -30.39
CA SER A 191 14.48 -1.03 -31.31
C SER A 191 15.96 -1.31 -31.61
N ASN A 192 16.80 -0.28 -31.74
CA ASN A 192 18.25 -0.42 -31.96
C ASN A 192 19.01 -0.97 -30.74
N ALA A 193 18.55 -0.74 -29.50
CA ALA A 193 19.16 -1.27 -28.29
C ALA A 193 18.86 -2.78 -28.08
N TYR A 194 17.66 -3.21 -28.48
CA TYR A 194 17.22 -4.61 -28.35
C TYR A 194 17.60 -5.48 -29.56
N PHE A 195 17.73 -4.91 -30.76
CA PHE A 195 18.19 -5.61 -31.96
C PHE A 195 19.70 -5.54 -32.16
N THR A 196 20.42 -6.19 -31.25
CA THR A 196 21.80 -6.62 -31.49
C THR A 196 21.83 -8.14 -31.62
N ALA A 197 22.82 -8.68 -32.33
CA ALA A 197 23.03 -10.13 -32.41
C ALA A 197 23.19 -10.79 -31.02
N ALA A 198 23.57 -10.01 -29.99
CA ALA A 198 23.72 -10.48 -28.62
C ALA A 198 22.39 -10.55 -27.83
N ASN A 199 21.38 -9.75 -28.20
CA ASN A 199 20.14 -9.60 -27.43
C ASN A 199 18.92 -10.26 -28.10
N TYR A 200 18.96 -10.52 -29.41
CA TYR A 200 17.85 -11.16 -30.11
C TYR A 200 17.74 -12.64 -29.76
N LYS A 201 16.53 -13.07 -29.36
CA LYS A 201 16.19 -14.49 -29.20
C LYS A 201 15.17 -14.88 -30.27
N PRO A 202 15.44 -15.90 -31.10
CA PRO A 202 14.49 -16.39 -32.09
C PRO A 202 13.16 -16.82 -31.48
N VAL A 203 12.06 -16.21 -31.93
CA VAL A 203 10.68 -16.58 -31.57
C VAL A 203 9.91 -16.97 -32.85
N PRO A 204 9.17 -18.11 -32.87
CA PRO A 204 8.35 -18.49 -34.01
C PRO A 204 7.21 -17.50 -34.26
N ILE A 205 6.98 -17.19 -35.52
CA ILE A 205 5.95 -16.25 -35.97
C ILE A 205 5.06 -16.86 -37.05
N LEU A 206 3.75 -16.72 -36.83
CA LEU A 206 2.72 -16.86 -37.87
C LEU A 206 2.06 -15.51 -38.08
N HIS A 207 2.46 -14.81 -39.13
CA HIS A 207 1.82 -13.56 -39.51
C HIS A 207 0.60 -13.84 -40.39
N ILE A 208 -0.50 -13.11 -40.20
CA ILE A 208 -1.68 -13.17 -41.08
C ILE A 208 -1.97 -11.75 -41.59
N HIS A 209 -2.08 -11.58 -42.91
CA HIS A 209 -2.29 -10.26 -43.51
C HIS A 209 -3.06 -10.35 -44.83
N SER A 210 -3.81 -9.31 -45.18
CA SER A 210 -4.43 -9.20 -46.51
C SER A 210 -3.51 -8.51 -47.51
N ALA A 211 -3.38 -9.05 -48.72
CA ALA A 211 -2.59 -8.43 -49.79
C ALA A 211 -3.12 -7.03 -50.17
N GLY A 212 -4.42 -6.78 -49.94
CA GLY A 212 -5.08 -5.51 -50.19
C GLY A 212 -5.47 -4.75 -48.92
N ASP A 213 -4.84 -5.00 -47.77
CA ASP A 213 -5.12 -4.26 -46.53
C ASP A 213 -4.95 -2.74 -46.77
N PRO A 214 -6.01 -1.92 -46.56
CA PRO A 214 -5.97 -0.48 -46.84
C PRO A 214 -5.32 0.35 -45.73
N THR A 215 -5.00 -0.25 -44.57
CA THR A 215 -4.55 0.46 -43.37
C THR A 215 -3.08 0.19 -43.06
N VAL A 216 -2.68 -1.08 -43.06
CA VAL A 216 -1.30 -1.51 -42.80
C VAL A 216 -0.83 -2.35 -43.97
N GLU A 217 0.37 -2.08 -44.46
CA GLU A 217 0.89 -2.82 -45.61
C GLU A 217 1.55 -4.15 -45.18
N PRO A 218 1.45 -5.22 -45.98
CA PRO A 218 2.07 -6.50 -45.67
C PRO A 218 3.61 -6.39 -45.51
N PRO A 219 4.19 -6.98 -44.45
CA PRO A 219 5.63 -6.91 -44.18
C PRO A 219 6.43 -7.93 -45.00
N ILE A 220 6.40 -7.85 -46.34
CA ILE A 220 7.12 -8.79 -47.22
C ILE A 220 7.81 -8.11 -48.41
N LYS A 221 9.09 -8.44 -48.67
CA LYS A 221 9.81 -8.02 -49.89
C LYS A 221 9.78 -9.13 -50.97
N PRO A 222 9.70 -8.81 -52.28
CA PRO A 222 9.49 -7.49 -52.89
C PRO A 222 7.99 -7.25 -53.14
N TYR A 223 7.20 -6.93 -52.11
CA TYR A 223 5.89 -6.36 -52.35
C TYR A 223 6.08 -4.87 -52.71
N PRO A 224 5.48 -4.36 -53.82
CA PRO A 224 5.82 -3.05 -54.40
C PRO A 224 5.51 -1.85 -53.49
N LYS A 225 4.95 -2.09 -52.31
CA LYS A 225 4.55 -1.07 -51.36
C LYS A 225 5.23 -1.13 -49.99
N THR A 226 5.87 -2.22 -49.55
CA THR A 226 6.39 -2.32 -48.17
C THR A 226 7.25 -1.09 -47.80
N PRO A 227 6.91 -0.33 -46.74
CA PRO A 227 7.58 0.93 -46.47
C PRO A 227 9.05 0.72 -46.12
N ALA A 228 9.92 1.67 -46.48
CA ALA A 228 11.37 1.58 -46.24
C ALA A 228 11.73 1.46 -44.74
N TYR A 229 10.82 1.85 -43.84
CA TYR A 229 10.93 1.86 -42.39
C TYR A 229 10.19 0.70 -41.70
N ALA A 230 9.61 -0.24 -42.46
CA ALA A 230 9.04 -1.47 -41.92
C ALA A 230 10.03 -2.62 -42.08
N TRP A 231 10.15 -3.48 -41.07
CA TRP A 231 10.91 -4.70 -41.21
C TRP A 231 10.12 -5.79 -41.92
N PRO A 232 10.62 -6.30 -43.06
CA PRO A 232 10.01 -7.46 -43.68
C PRO A 232 10.19 -8.71 -42.82
N LEU A 233 9.31 -9.68 -42.97
CA LEU A 233 9.43 -11.00 -42.34
C LEU A 233 10.72 -11.73 -42.71
N SER A 234 11.36 -11.38 -43.83
CA SER A 234 12.68 -11.89 -44.20
C SER A 234 13.77 -11.46 -43.21
N THR A 235 13.62 -10.35 -42.49
CA THR A 235 14.53 -9.95 -41.41
C THR A 235 14.41 -10.90 -40.21
N PHE A 236 13.17 -11.24 -39.82
CA PHE A 236 12.92 -12.26 -38.80
C PHE A 236 13.44 -13.63 -39.23
N ALA A 237 13.26 -14.01 -40.50
CA ALA A 237 13.79 -15.25 -41.02
C ALA A 237 15.32 -15.28 -41.07
N GLY A 238 15.95 -14.16 -41.37
CA GLY A 238 17.39 -13.96 -41.28
C GLY A 238 17.93 -14.26 -39.89
N MET A 239 17.26 -13.78 -38.86
CA MET A 239 17.68 -14.02 -37.47
C MET A 239 17.25 -15.39 -36.93
N ASN A 240 16.12 -15.94 -37.38
CA ASN A 240 15.59 -17.23 -36.90
C ASN A 240 16.25 -18.45 -37.57
N CYS A 241 16.62 -18.34 -38.84
CA CYS A 241 17.13 -19.46 -39.64
C CYS A 241 18.16 -19.06 -40.71
N ASN A 242 18.74 -17.85 -40.64
CA ASN A 242 19.71 -17.33 -41.60
C ASN A 242 19.19 -17.24 -43.06
N ASN A 243 17.88 -17.03 -43.24
CA ASN A 243 17.28 -16.82 -44.56
C ASN A 243 16.78 -15.38 -44.73
N TRP A 244 17.52 -14.57 -45.48
CA TRP A 244 17.30 -13.13 -45.59
C TRP A 244 16.46 -12.68 -46.80
N GLY A 245 16.00 -13.59 -47.67
CA GLY A 245 15.36 -13.15 -48.92
C GLY A 245 14.54 -14.16 -49.72
N THR A 246 14.38 -15.41 -49.27
CA THR A 246 13.61 -16.42 -50.02
C THR A 246 12.46 -16.99 -49.18
N TYR A 247 11.35 -17.35 -49.82
CA TYR A 247 10.25 -18.08 -49.20
C TYR A 247 9.68 -19.10 -50.19
N SER A 248 9.13 -20.19 -49.67
CA SER A 248 8.35 -21.13 -50.47
C SER A 248 6.86 -20.82 -50.35
N THR A 249 6.13 -20.81 -51.47
CA THR A 249 4.68 -20.62 -51.48
C THR A 249 3.97 -21.97 -51.56
N THR A 250 3.01 -22.18 -50.67
CA THR A 250 2.10 -23.33 -50.65
C THR A 250 0.67 -22.83 -50.43
N ALA A 251 -0.33 -23.54 -50.95
CA ALA A 251 -1.71 -23.25 -50.56
C ALA A 251 -1.93 -23.67 -49.08
N LEU A 252 -2.62 -22.83 -48.29
CA LEU A 252 -2.91 -23.12 -46.87
C LEU A 252 -3.73 -24.41 -46.69
N ALA A 253 -4.60 -24.70 -47.65
CA ALA A 253 -5.35 -25.94 -47.77
C ALA A 253 -5.42 -26.36 -49.24
N PRO A 254 -5.52 -27.65 -49.58
CA PRO A 254 -5.52 -28.13 -50.98
C PRO A 254 -6.56 -27.46 -51.90
N ASN A 255 -7.58 -26.79 -51.32
CA ASN A 255 -8.73 -26.24 -52.04
C ASN A 255 -9.09 -24.76 -51.69
N ASN A 256 -8.20 -23.94 -51.12
CA ASN A 256 -8.49 -22.52 -50.85
C ASN A 256 -7.58 -21.58 -51.66
N PRO A 257 -8.00 -21.10 -52.85
CA PRO A 257 -7.18 -20.25 -53.72
C PRO A 257 -6.99 -18.81 -53.19
N ASN A 258 -7.71 -18.45 -52.12
CA ASN A 258 -7.75 -17.07 -51.60
C ASN A 258 -6.76 -16.82 -50.45
N VAL A 259 -5.97 -17.84 -50.05
CA VAL A 259 -4.98 -17.73 -48.98
C VAL A 259 -3.67 -18.41 -49.38
N ASP A 260 -2.62 -17.61 -49.56
CA ASP A 260 -1.27 -18.09 -49.86
C ASP A 260 -0.49 -18.24 -48.56
N SER A 261 0.19 -19.38 -48.36
CA SER A 261 1.11 -19.62 -47.24
C SER A 261 2.55 -19.49 -47.71
N LEU A 262 3.25 -18.48 -47.20
CA LEU A 262 4.63 -18.16 -47.52
C LEU A 262 5.51 -18.54 -46.33
N THR A 263 6.33 -19.58 -46.51
CA THR A 263 7.22 -20.08 -45.46
C THR A 263 8.65 -19.63 -45.72
N PHE A 264 9.22 -18.87 -44.77
CA PHE A 264 10.60 -18.38 -44.84
C PHE A 264 11.58 -19.30 -44.10
N CYS A 265 11.16 -19.89 -42.97
CA CYS A 265 11.96 -20.85 -42.21
C CYS A 265 11.20 -22.16 -42.07
N SER A 266 11.69 -23.23 -42.71
CA SER A 266 11.13 -24.58 -42.61
C SER A 266 11.69 -25.37 -41.41
N SER A 267 12.89 -25.03 -40.95
CA SER A 267 13.57 -25.55 -39.75
C SER A 267 14.03 -24.40 -38.83
N GLY A 268 14.30 -24.69 -37.55
CA GLY A 268 14.52 -23.65 -36.53
C GLY A 268 13.20 -23.10 -35.96
N LYS A 269 13.17 -21.80 -35.60
CA LYS A 269 11.93 -21.12 -35.18
C LYS A 269 11.18 -20.63 -36.44
N LYS A 270 10.08 -21.30 -36.81
CA LYS A 270 9.40 -21.02 -38.10
C LYS A 270 8.97 -19.57 -38.23
N VAL A 271 9.05 -19.07 -39.47
CA VAL A 271 8.56 -17.75 -39.89
C VAL A 271 7.63 -18.00 -41.08
N VAL A 272 6.34 -17.75 -40.88
CA VAL A 272 5.29 -18.01 -41.87
C VAL A 272 4.41 -16.79 -42.02
N LEU A 273 4.03 -16.46 -43.25
CA LEU A 273 3.02 -15.47 -43.59
C LEU A 273 1.83 -16.16 -44.28
N LEU A 274 0.63 -15.97 -43.76
CA LEU A 274 -0.61 -16.28 -44.45
C LEU A 274 -1.14 -15.00 -45.08
N MET A 275 -1.13 -14.95 -46.41
CA MET A 275 -1.57 -13.81 -47.19
C MET A 275 -2.96 -14.05 -47.77
N THR A 276 -3.95 -13.29 -47.32
CA THR A 276 -5.32 -13.36 -47.82
C THR A 276 -5.55 -12.40 -48.99
N LYS A 277 -6.53 -12.68 -49.85
CA LYS A 277 -6.89 -11.85 -51.03
C LYS A 277 -8.18 -11.04 -50.83
N ASP A 278 -8.66 -10.94 -49.59
CA ASP A 278 -9.94 -10.33 -49.20
C ASP A 278 -9.91 -8.79 -49.02
N ALA A 279 -8.78 -8.13 -49.27
CA ALA A 279 -8.57 -6.68 -49.12
C ALA A 279 -9.05 -6.10 -47.77
N ASN A 280 -8.97 -6.89 -46.69
CA ASN A 280 -9.51 -6.57 -45.39
C ASN A 280 -8.42 -6.17 -44.39
N HIS A 281 -8.69 -5.17 -43.53
CA HIS A 281 -7.87 -4.83 -42.36
C HIS A 281 -8.44 -5.50 -41.10
N GLY A 282 -8.36 -6.82 -41.01
CA GLY A 282 -9.13 -7.54 -40.00
C GLY A 282 -8.83 -9.02 -39.82
N TRP A 283 -9.56 -9.60 -38.88
CA TRP A 283 -9.65 -11.05 -38.69
C TRP A 283 -10.36 -11.66 -39.91
N SER A 284 -9.62 -12.37 -40.77
CA SER A 284 -10.17 -12.91 -42.02
C SER A 284 -11.25 -13.97 -41.78
N SER A 285 -12.31 -13.95 -42.58
CA SER A 285 -13.35 -14.98 -42.62
C SER A 285 -13.06 -16.10 -43.64
N LEU A 286 -11.98 -15.98 -44.44
CA LEU A 286 -11.64 -16.94 -45.49
C LEU A 286 -11.17 -18.30 -44.96
N PHE A 287 -10.81 -18.37 -43.68
CA PHE A 287 -10.41 -19.58 -42.98
C PHE A 287 -10.59 -19.40 -41.47
N ASN A 288 -10.48 -20.49 -40.70
CA ASN A 288 -10.56 -20.42 -39.24
C ASN A 288 -9.24 -19.87 -38.67
N VAL A 289 -9.15 -18.54 -38.58
CA VAL A 289 -7.99 -17.80 -38.03
C VAL A 289 -7.60 -18.28 -36.63
N PRO A 290 -8.49 -18.33 -35.61
CA PRO A 290 -8.08 -18.72 -34.26
C PRO A 290 -7.59 -20.17 -34.19
N GLN A 291 -8.21 -21.09 -34.93
CA GLN A 291 -7.74 -22.48 -35.01
C GLN A 291 -6.37 -22.59 -35.69
N THR A 292 -6.14 -21.78 -36.71
CA THR A 292 -4.87 -21.76 -37.46
C THR A 292 -3.74 -21.21 -36.60
N ILE A 293 -4.00 -20.12 -35.86
CA ILE A 293 -3.08 -19.57 -34.87
C ILE A 293 -2.72 -20.64 -33.84
N TRP A 294 -3.72 -21.28 -33.23
CA TRP A 294 -3.48 -22.35 -32.25
C TRP A 294 -2.66 -23.51 -32.83
N ASN A 295 -3.04 -23.98 -34.02
CA ASN A 295 -2.33 -25.07 -34.70
C ASN A 295 -0.87 -24.76 -34.98
N PHE A 296 -0.51 -23.48 -35.13
CA PHE A 296 0.88 -23.05 -35.20
C PHE A 296 1.52 -23.00 -33.82
N VAL A 297 1.00 -22.19 -32.90
CA VAL A 297 1.69 -21.87 -31.64
C VAL A 297 1.85 -23.08 -30.73
N LYS A 298 0.92 -24.03 -30.75
CA LYS A 298 0.93 -25.21 -29.88
C LYS A 298 2.14 -26.14 -30.05
N ASN A 299 2.86 -26.01 -31.18
CA ASN A 299 4.06 -26.79 -31.47
C ASN A 299 5.32 -26.22 -30.81
N TYR A 300 5.21 -25.08 -30.13
CA TYR A 300 6.35 -24.41 -29.54
C TYR A 300 6.20 -24.35 -28.03
N GLN A 301 7.31 -24.52 -27.36
CA GLN A 301 7.48 -24.19 -25.96
C GLN A 301 8.85 -23.55 -25.80
N LEU A 302 9.01 -22.73 -24.78
CA LEU A 302 10.34 -22.32 -24.36
C LEU A 302 11.14 -23.58 -23.97
N ALA A 303 12.44 -23.58 -24.27
CA ALA A 303 13.30 -24.62 -23.73
C ALA A 303 13.10 -24.65 -22.21
N ILE A 304 13.06 -25.84 -21.60
CA ILE A 304 13.15 -25.95 -20.15
C ILE A 304 14.54 -25.44 -19.79
N VAL A 305 14.64 -24.12 -19.63
CA VAL A 305 15.75 -23.55 -18.90
C VAL A 305 15.43 -23.97 -17.49
N THR A 306 16.20 -24.91 -16.96
CA THR A 306 16.38 -25.06 -15.52
C THR A 306 17.02 -23.76 -15.03
N GLN A 307 16.31 -22.64 -15.11
CA GLN A 307 16.55 -21.56 -14.19
C GLN A 307 16.26 -22.18 -12.83
N PRO A 308 17.20 -22.08 -11.88
CA PRO A 308 16.90 -22.45 -10.52
C PRO A 308 15.58 -21.79 -10.15
N VAL A 309 14.66 -22.52 -9.52
CA VAL A 309 13.43 -21.92 -9.02
C VAL A 309 13.88 -20.87 -8.00
N VAL A 310 13.84 -19.60 -8.41
CA VAL A 310 14.15 -18.49 -7.53
C VAL A 310 13.00 -18.42 -6.54
N THR A 311 13.28 -18.80 -5.29
CA THR A 311 12.27 -18.83 -4.24
C THR A 311 12.37 -17.56 -3.40
N ILE A 312 11.22 -16.98 -3.07
CA ILE A 312 11.15 -15.96 -2.04
C ILE A 312 11.54 -16.59 -0.71
N ASP A 313 12.32 -15.88 0.10
CA ASP A 313 12.85 -16.38 1.35
C ASP A 313 12.74 -15.33 2.46
N ASN A 314 12.00 -15.68 3.52
CA ASN A 314 11.75 -14.79 4.64
C ASN A 314 13.02 -14.47 5.44
N HIS A 315 14.16 -15.13 5.19
CA HIS A 315 15.46 -14.72 5.74
C HIS A 315 15.96 -13.37 5.19
N LEU A 316 15.48 -12.92 4.03
CA LEU A 316 15.83 -11.65 3.41
C LEU A 316 14.74 -10.61 3.70
N LYS A 317 14.83 -9.94 4.86
CA LYS A 317 13.83 -8.97 5.30
C LYS A 317 14.07 -7.59 4.71
N ILE A 318 13.01 -7.00 4.18
CA ILE A 318 12.96 -5.66 3.58
C ILE A 318 11.65 -4.97 3.98
N ASP A 319 11.57 -3.66 3.80
CA ASP A 319 10.27 -2.98 3.72
C ASP A 319 9.58 -3.49 2.44
N GLN A 320 8.50 -4.25 2.61
CA GLN A 320 7.82 -4.92 1.49
C GLN A 320 7.18 -3.94 0.50
N PHE A 321 6.82 -2.73 0.93
CA PHE A 321 6.37 -1.69 0.00
C PHE A 321 7.56 -1.02 -0.68
N GLY A 322 8.60 -0.72 0.10
CA GLY A 322 9.91 -0.28 -0.36
C GLY A 322 10.44 0.96 0.33
N TYR A 323 11.17 1.81 -0.41
CA TYR A 323 12.01 2.84 0.18
C TYR A 323 11.89 4.20 -0.53
N LEU A 324 11.98 5.28 0.24
CA LEU A 324 12.18 6.61 -0.33
C LEU A 324 13.59 6.71 -0.95
N PRO A 325 13.78 7.46 -2.07
CA PRO A 325 15.06 7.55 -2.76
C PRO A 325 16.22 8.00 -1.87
N MET A 326 15.97 8.93 -0.93
CA MET A 326 16.99 9.47 -0.02
C MET A 326 17.06 8.78 1.35
N ALA A 327 16.19 7.80 1.60
CA ALA A 327 16.24 7.04 2.86
C ALA A 327 17.44 6.09 2.86
N LYS A 328 17.91 5.78 4.08
CA LYS A 328 18.81 4.65 4.31
C LYS A 328 18.06 3.35 4.02
N LYS A 329 18.63 2.48 3.19
CA LYS A 329 17.98 1.25 2.68
C LYS A 329 18.82 0.06 3.07
N ILE A 330 18.29 -0.78 3.95
CA ILE A 330 18.98 -1.92 4.54
C ILE A 330 18.08 -3.13 4.42
N ALA A 331 18.57 -4.19 3.78
CA ALA A 331 17.98 -5.51 3.93
C ALA A 331 18.64 -6.21 5.12
N VAL A 332 17.82 -6.79 6.00
CA VAL A 332 18.29 -7.59 7.12
C VAL A 332 18.24 -9.05 6.71
N ILE A 333 19.41 -9.66 6.62
CA ILE A 333 19.56 -11.08 6.36
C ILE A 333 19.72 -11.78 7.70
N SER A 334 18.83 -12.71 8.04
CA SER A 334 18.84 -13.35 9.36
C SER A 334 19.25 -14.83 9.29
N ASN A 335 19.85 -15.32 10.35
CA ASN A 335 20.03 -16.73 10.68
C ASN A 335 19.46 -16.96 12.09
N PRO A 336 18.26 -17.54 12.23
CA PRO A 336 17.66 -17.82 13.52
C PRO A 336 18.54 -18.73 14.38
N GLN A 337 18.71 -18.38 15.66
CA GLN A 337 19.43 -19.20 16.65
C GLN A 337 18.52 -19.62 17.81
N THR A 338 17.48 -18.82 18.10
CA THR A 338 16.50 -19.06 19.17
C THR A 338 15.12 -18.63 18.69
N GLY A 339 14.07 -19.29 19.20
CA GLY A 339 12.67 -19.10 18.82
C GLY A 339 12.13 -20.24 17.95
N TYR A 340 10.87 -20.12 17.53
CA TYR A 340 10.11 -21.16 16.82
C TYR A 340 10.77 -21.60 15.50
N ASN A 341 11.53 -20.69 14.87
CA ASN A 341 12.24 -20.91 13.61
C ASN A 341 13.73 -21.19 13.79
N ALA A 342 14.22 -21.53 15.00
CA ALA A 342 15.65 -21.80 15.22
C ALA A 342 16.20 -22.97 14.39
N THR A 343 15.34 -23.87 13.88
CA THR A 343 15.71 -24.97 12.99
C THR A 343 15.85 -24.54 11.52
N GLU A 344 15.40 -23.35 11.16
CA GLU A 344 15.52 -22.76 9.82
C GLU A 344 16.90 -22.10 9.63
N ALA A 345 17.97 -22.89 9.82
CA ALA A 345 19.32 -22.36 9.72
C ALA A 345 19.59 -21.77 8.32
N PHE A 346 20.12 -20.54 8.29
CA PHE A 346 20.46 -19.85 7.06
C PHE A 346 21.92 -19.41 7.10
N THR A 347 22.67 -19.68 6.02
CA THR A 347 24.05 -19.20 5.90
C THR A 347 24.08 -18.08 4.87
N PRO A 348 24.30 -16.82 5.28
CA PRO A 348 24.37 -15.71 4.34
C PRO A 348 25.48 -15.89 3.32
N SER A 349 25.16 -15.58 2.06
CA SER A 349 26.16 -15.52 1.01
C SER A 349 27.10 -14.34 1.21
N SER A 350 28.32 -14.44 0.66
CA SER A 350 29.31 -13.37 0.71
C SER A 350 28.90 -12.12 -0.08
N THR A 351 27.88 -12.22 -0.92
CA THR A 351 27.43 -11.15 -1.80
C THR A 351 25.94 -11.27 -2.12
N TYR A 352 25.27 -10.13 -2.10
CA TYR A 352 23.87 -9.97 -2.53
C TYR A 352 23.79 -8.93 -3.65
N GLN A 353 22.73 -9.03 -4.44
CA GLN A 353 22.45 -8.14 -5.56
C GLN A 353 21.12 -7.42 -5.35
N ILE A 354 21.01 -6.19 -5.85
CA ILE A 354 19.72 -5.56 -6.14
C ILE A 354 19.46 -5.74 -7.62
N ARG A 355 18.31 -6.34 -7.94
CA ARG A 355 17.89 -6.60 -9.31
C ARG A 355 16.58 -5.90 -9.62
N LYS A 356 16.42 -5.42 -10.85
CA LYS A 356 15.14 -4.92 -11.36
C LYS A 356 14.16 -6.08 -11.54
N THR A 357 12.91 -5.90 -11.13
CA THR A 357 11.86 -6.94 -11.32
C THR A 357 11.50 -7.14 -12.79
N ALA A 358 11.62 -6.10 -13.62
CA ALA A 358 11.20 -6.13 -15.03
C ALA A 358 12.06 -7.06 -15.91
N ASN A 359 13.35 -7.19 -15.61
CA ASN A 359 14.31 -7.88 -16.50
C ASN A 359 15.49 -8.54 -15.78
N ASP A 360 15.43 -8.64 -14.44
CA ASP A 360 16.47 -9.19 -13.58
C ASP A 360 17.84 -8.51 -13.69
N ALA A 361 17.92 -7.32 -14.29
CA ALA A 361 19.15 -6.57 -14.42
C ALA A 361 19.70 -6.21 -13.03
N VAL A 362 20.95 -6.60 -12.77
CA VAL A 362 21.68 -6.22 -11.56
C VAL A 362 22.00 -4.72 -11.63
N VAL A 363 21.49 -3.96 -10.67
CA VAL A 363 21.77 -2.51 -10.54
C VAL A 363 22.75 -2.20 -9.42
N PHE A 364 22.89 -3.11 -8.47
CA PHE A 364 23.85 -3.00 -7.38
C PHE A 364 24.25 -4.39 -6.89
N GLN A 365 25.47 -4.50 -6.37
CA GLN A 365 25.99 -5.71 -5.77
C GLN A 365 26.94 -5.33 -4.63
N GLY A 366 26.87 -6.04 -3.51
CA GLY A 366 27.74 -5.78 -2.36
C GLY A 366 27.72 -6.91 -1.33
N ALA A 367 28.66 -6.86 -0.40
CA ALA A 367 28.73 -7.80 0.70
C ALA A 367 27.84 -7.33 1.87
N PRO A 368 27.13 -8.25 2.55
CA PRO A 368 26.40 -7.90 3.76
C PRO A 368 27.37 -7.82 4.95
N VAL A 369 27.11 -6.94 5.91
CA VAL A 369 27.96 -6.73 7.09
C VAL A 369 27.32 -7.41 8.30
N ALA A 370 28.07 -8.28 8.99
CA ALA A 370 27.60 -8.91 10.21
C ALA A 370 27.32 -7.85 11.29
N TRP A 371 26.11 -7.85 11.83
CA TRP A 371 25.77 -6.98 12.95
C TRP A 371 26.49 -7.44 14.22
N ASN A 372 27.00 -6.48 14.99
CA ASN A 372 27.66 -6.70 16.28
C ASN A 372 28.68 -7.87 16.25
N SER A 373 29.54 -7.88 15.23
CA SER A 373 30.57 -8.93 15.04
C SER A 373 30.01 -10.36 14.98
N GLY A 374 28.77 -10.54 14.50
CA GLY A 374 28.13 -11.84 14.36
C GLY A 374 27.50 -12.40 15.64
N ALA A 375 27.28 -11.54 16.65
CA ALA A 375 26.56 -11.91 17.86
C ALA A 375 25.09 -12.25 17.57
N THR A 376 24.51 -13.13 18.38
CA THR A 376 23.06 -13.35 18.40
C THR A 376 22.40 -12.17 19.10
N HIS A 377 21.48 -11.49 18.41
CA HIS A 377 20.67 -10.43 18.98
C HIS A 377 19.67 -11.03 19.97
N THR A 378 19.69 -10.58 21.22
CA THR A 378 18.93 -11.21 22.32
C THR A 378 17.41 -11.09 22.14
N GLN A 379 16.91 -9.93 21.68
CA GLN A 379 15.46 -9.72 21.54
C GLN A 379 14.84 -10.49 20.39
N SER A 380 15.58 -10.74 19.30
CA SER A 380 15.08 -11.51 18.16
C SER A 380 15.49 -12.98 18.20
N GLY A 381 16.58 -13.32 18.89
CA GLY A 381 17.18 -14.65 18.84
C GLY A 381 17.88 -14.96 17.52
N ASP A 382 18.25 -13.95 16.73
CA ASP A 382 18.87 -14.14 15.41
C ASP A 382 20.32 -13.66 15.38
N LYS A 383 21.17 -14.33 14.61
CA LYS A 383 22.34 -13.67 14.01
C LYS A 383 21.89 -12.95 12.74
N VAL A 384 22.44 -11.77 12.49
CA VAL A 384 21.96 -10.87 11.43
C VAL A 384 23.11 -10.21 10.68
N TRP A 385 22.86 -9.94 9.41
CA TRP A 385 23.72 -9.17 8.54
C TRP A 385 22.93 -8.07 7.84
N TRP A 386 23.56 -6.92 7.68
CA TRP A 386 22.98 -5.76 7.00
C TRP A 386 23.56 -5.64 5.60
N PHE A 387 22.68 -5.72 4.60
CA PHE A 387 23.01 -5.40 3.23
C PHE A 387 22.53 -3.97 2.93
N ASP A 388 23.47 -3.03 2.89
CA ASP A 388 23.20 -1.62 2.60
C ASP A 388 23.25 -1.36 1.09
N PHE A 389 22.11 -0.93 0.55
CA PHE A 389 21.96 -0.55 -0.85
C PHE A 389 21.45 0.88 -0.99
N SER A 390 21.74 1.74 -0.01
CA SER A 390 21.28 3.13 0.03
C SER A 390 21.71 3.95 -1.20
N SER A 391 22.79 3.55 -1.88
CA SER A 391 23.26 4.16 -3.14
C SER A 391 22.31 3.97 -4.31
N VAL A 392 21.40 2.98 -4.26
CA VAL A 392 20.34 2.82 -5.25
C VAL A 392 19.25 3.83 -4.95
N GLN A 393 19.12 4.85 -5.80
CA GLN A 393 18.13 5.93 -5.64
C GLN A 393 17.16 6.03 -6.81
N ASP A 394 17.50 5.37 -7.94
CA ASP A 394 16.68 5.36 -9.14
C ASP A 394 15.31 4.77 -8.84
N ALA A 395 14.27 5.50 -9.23
CA ALA A 395 12.92 5.03 -9.08
C ALA A 395 12.70 3.75 -9.89
N GLY A 396 11.99 2.78 -9.31
CA GLY A 396 11.76 1.48 -9.96
C GLY A 396 11.29 0.41 -8.98
N SER A 397 11.10 -0.80 -9.51
CA SER A 397 10.75 -1.99 -8.74
C SER A 397 11.93 -2.97 -8.72
N TYR A 398 12.24 -3.46 -7.53
CA TYR A 398 13.46 -4.19 -7.23
C TYR A 398 13.23 -5.39 -6.31
N TYR A 399 14.23 -6.24 -6.20
CA TYR A 399 14.34 -7.26 -5.15
C TYR A 399 15.80 -7.47 -4.75
N VAL A 400 16.03 -7.93 -3.52
CA VAL A 400 17.33 -8.43 -3.06
C VAL A 400 17.48 -9.87 -3.55
N PHE A 401 18.64 -10.21 -4.12
CA PHE A 401 18.90 -11.53 -4.68
C PHE A 401 20.19 -12.14 -4.13
N ASP A 402 20.09 -13.38 -3.69
CA ASP A 402 21.20 -14.26 -3.36
C ASP A 402 21.48 -15.18 -4.55
N ALA A 403 22.50 -14.83 -5.34
CA ALA A 403 22.85 -15.60 -6.53
C ALA A 403 23.47 -16.96 -6.24
N VAL A 404 23.98 -17.20 -5.03
CA VAL A 404 24.57 -18.50 -4.66
C VAL A 404 23.46 -19.46 -4.26
N GLN A 405 22.53 -19.00 -3.42
CA GLN A 405 21.44 -19.83 -2.89
C GLN A 405 20.19 -19.81 -3.76
N GLN A 406 20.15 -18.95 -4.79
CA GLN A 406 19.00 -18.75 -5.67
C GLN A 406 17.73 -18.37 -4.90
N LYS A 407 17.92 -17.49 -3.91
CA LYS A 407 16.87 -16.93 -3.05
C LYS A 407 16.68 -15.45 -3.31
N ARG A 408 15.48 -14.94 -3.08
CA ARG A 408 15.20 -13.50 -3.15
C ARG A 408 14.31 -13.02 -2.01
N SER A 409 14.33 -11.71 -1.77
CA SER A 409 13.28 -11.04 -1.02
C SER A 409 11.98 -10.96 -1.84
N TYR A 410 10.90 -10.53 -1.20
CA TYR A 410 9.74 -9.95 -1.88
C TYR A 410 10.15 -8.77 -2.78
N ALA A 411 9.32 -8.44 -3.77
CA ALA A 411 9.52 -7.24 -4.57
C ALA A 411 9.26 -5.98 -3.71
N PHE A 412 9.94 -4.88 -4.03
CA PHE A 412 9.70 -3.59 -3.38
C PHE A 412 10.00 -2.44 -4.35
N ALA A 413 9.47 -1.25 -4.08
CA ALA A 413 9.70 -0.07 -4.90
C ALA A 413 10.76 0.88 -4.31
N ILE A 414 11.42 1.65 -5.16
CA ILE A 414 12.07 2.90 -4.74
C ILE A 414 11.30 4.03 -5.41
N SER A 415 10.70 4.93 -4.63
CA SER A 415 9.88 6.03 -5.15
C SER A 415 9.60 7.08 -4.08
N ASN A 416 9.43 8.35 -4.48
CA ASN A 416 8.92 9.40 -3.60
C ASN A 416 7.47 9.18 -3.14
N THR A 417 6.73 8.31 -3.84
CA THR A 417 5.32 8.00 -3.58
C THR A 417 5.12 6.59 -3.02
N VAL A 418 6.19 5.92 -2.60
CA VAL A 418 6.19 4.50 -2.21
C VAL A 418 5.13 4.17 -1.15
N TYR A 419 4.82 5.12 -0.25
CA TYR A 419 3.85 4.93 0.81
C TYR A 419 2.48 5.55 0.55
N ASN A 420 2.22 6.16 -0.62
CA ASN A 420 0.94 6.84 -0.87
C ASN A 420 -0.25 5.88 -0.79
N ASN A 421 -0.14 4.70 -1.42
CA ASN A 421 -1.19 3.68 -1.34
C ASN A 421 -1.32 3.08 0.06
N VAL A 422 -0.19 2.95 0.77
CA VAL A 422 -0.18 2.46 2.16
C VAL A 422 -0.93 3.44 3.05
N LEU A 423 -0.66 4.74 2.93
CA LEU A 423 -1.33 5.82 3.65
C LEU A 423 -2.84 5.84 3.36
N LYS A 424 -3.22 5.68 2.08
CA LYS A 424 -4.63 5.59 1.66
C LYS A 424 -5.35 4.40 2.31
N GLN A 425 -4.81 3.18 2.21
CA GLN A 425 -5.45 2.00 2.80
C GLN A 425 -5.49 2.07 4.33
N ALA A 426 -4.39 2.51 4.95
CA ALA A 426 -4.32 2.70 6.39
C ALA A 426 -5.32 3.74 6.91
N THR A 427 -5.63 4.78 6.12
CA THR A 427 -6.65 5.77 6.51
C THR A 427 -8.06 5.22 6.31
N ARG A 428 -8.30 4.43 5.26
CA ARG A 428 -9.60 3.79 4.99
C ARG A 428 -10.04 2.80 6.08
N VAL A 429 -9.15 2.36 6.95
CA VAL A 429 -9.52 1.60 8.16
C VAL A 429 -10.61 2.34 8.95
N PHE A 430 -10.49 3.66 9.10
CA PHE A 430 -11.48 4.47 9.82
C PHE A 430 -12.86 4.46 9.13
N PHE A 431 -12.91 4.47 7.80
CA PHE A 431 -14.15 4.26 7.03
C PHE A 431 -14.80 2.91 7.35
N TYR A 432 -14.01 1.83 7.40
CA TYR A 432 -14.52 0.50 7.78
C TYR A 432 -14.94 0.44 9.26
N GLN A 433 -14.31 1.22 10.15
CA GLN A 433 -14.71 1.33 11.55
C GLN A 433 -15.94 2.21 11.80
N ARG A 434 -16.49 2.95 10.81
CA ARG A 434 -17.65 3.83 11.05
C ARG A 434 -18.89 3.06 11.56
N SER A 435 -19.37 3.40 12.75
CA SER A 435 -20.65 2.92 13.31
C SER A 435 -21.83 3.72 12.73
N GLY A 436 -23.00 3.10 12.56
CA GLY A 436 -24.18 3.79 12.02
C GLY A 436 -24.09 4.20 10.55
N PHE A 437 -23.11 3.67 9.81
CA PHE A 437 -22.88 3.98 8.41
C PHE A 437 -22.77 2.71 7.57
N ALA A 438 -23.41 2.69 6.40
CA ALA A 438 -23.38 1.55 5.50
C ALA A 438 -22.08 1.52 4.68
N LYS A 439 -21.43 0.37 4.58
CA LYS A 439 -20.24 0.17 3.75
C LYS A 439 -20.69 -0.36 2.40
N GLN A 440 -20.69 0.50 1.38
CA GLN A 440 -21.25 0.19 0.06
C GLN A 440 -20.29 0.57 -1.07
N THR A 441 -20.49 -0.03 -2.24
CA THR A 441 -19.78 0.35 -3.47
C THR A 441 -20.17 1.77 -3.88
N PRO A 442 -19.25 2.55 -4.51
CA PRO A 442 -17.89 2.18 -4.93
C PRO A 442 -16.82 2.29 -3.82
N TYR A 443 -17.18 2.73 -2.61
CA TYR A 443 -16.20 3.01 -1.55
C TYR A 443 -15.69 1.74 -0.87
N ALA A 444 -16.59 0.85 -0.45
CA ALA A 444 -16.26 -0.49 0.02
C ALA A 444 -16.13 -1.46 -1.16
N GLN A 445 -15.09 -2.31 -1.14
CA GLN A 445 -14.94 -3.39 -2.12
C GLN A 445 -15.90 -4.55 -1.80
N SER A 446 -16.28 -5.32 -2.82
CA SER A 446 -17.35 -6.33 -2.77
C SER A 446 -17.31 -7.35 -1.61
N PRO A 447 -16.17 -7.82 -1.08
CA PRO A 447 -16.20 -8.69 0.10
C PRO A 447 -16.52 -7.94 1.39
N TRP A 448 -16.26 -6.64 1.49
CA TRP A 448 -16.34 -5.88 2.76
C TRP A 448 -17.46 -4.86 2.77
N THR A 449 -18.56 -5.15 2.08
CA THR A 449 -19.78 -4.35 2.15
C THR A 449 -20.64 -4.79 3.34
N ASP A 450 -21.31 -3.83 3.99
CA ASP A 450 -22.24 -4.08 5.09
C ASP A 450 -23.32 -2.97 5.18
N GLY A 451 -24.42 -3.27 5.86
CA GLY A 451 -25.44 -2.28 6.22
C GLY A 451 -24.97 -1.31 7.31
N ALA A 452 -25.81 -0.34 7.66
CA ALA A 452 -25.53 0.55 8.79
C ALA A 452 -25.81 -0.17 10.12
N ALA A 453 -24.82 -0.22 11.00
CA ALA A 453 -24.91 -0.91 12.28
C ALA A 453 -25.49 -0.04 13.40
N PHE A 454 -26.10 -0.67 14.41
CA PHE A 454 -26.54 -0.03 15.66
C PHE A 454 -27.61 1.08 15.54
N LEU A 455 -28.47 1.03 14.53
CA LEU A 455 -29.56 2.00 14.33
C LEU A 455 -30.95 1.51 14.81
N GLY A 456 -31.02 0.29 15.35
CA GLY A 456 -32.24 -0.36 15.81
C GLY A 456 -32.73 0.09 17.19
N ALA A 457 -33.74 -0.62 17.70
CA ALA A 457 -34.36 -0.31 18.98
C ALA A 457 -33.35 -0.38 20.14
N GLN A 458 -33.30 0.67 20.97
CA GLN A 458 -32.38 0.78 22.10
C GLN A 458 -30.89 0.63 21.75
N GLN A 459 -30.51 0.94 20.51
CA GLN A 459 -29.11 1.02 20.08
C GLN A 459 -28.65 2.48 20.07
N ASP A 460 -27.80 2.90 19.13
CA ASP A 460 -27.15 4.21 19.20
C ASP A 460 -28.13 5.38 18.98
N THR A 461 -29.25 5.18 18.26
CA THR A 461 -30.26 6.23 18.02
C THR A 461 -31.27 6.42 19.17
N ASP A 462 -31.41 5.41 20.05
CA ASP A 462 -32.21 5.39 21.29
C ASP A 462 -31.34 4.87 22.44
N CYS A 463 -30.14 5.43 22.59
CA CYS A 463 -29.16 4.92 23.56
C CYS A 463 -29.54 5.41 24.95
N ARG A 464 -29.54 4.52 25.95
CA ARG A 464 -29.99 4.82 27.32
C ARG A 464 -28.86 4.69 28.32
N LEU A 465 -28.99 5.41 29.44
CA LEU A 465 -27.99 5.37 30.50
C LEU A 465 -27.92 3.96 31.10
N VAL A 466 -26.71 3.43 31.29
CA VAL A 466 -26.54 2.06 31.79
C VAL A 466 -27.20 1.84 33.17
N THR A 467 -27.16 2.85 34.04
CA THR A 467 -27.73 2.80 35.40
C THR A 467 -29.21 3.18 35.45
N ASN A 468 -29.79 3.63 34.35
CA ASN A 468 -31.21 3.97 34.24
C ASN A 468 -31.68 3.80 32.79
N THR A 469 -32.27 2.64 32.47
CA THR A 469 -32.70 2.30 31.11
C THR A 469 -34.10 2.84 30.75
N SER A 470 -34.62 3.79 31.53
CA SER A 470 -35.87 4.51 31.20
C SER A 470 -35.72 5.26 29.87
N ALA A 471 -36.82 5.33 29.10
CA ALA A 471 -36.88 6.10 27.86
C ALA A 471 -36.59 7.61 28.09
N THR A 472 -36.75 8.11 29.32
CA THR A 472 -36.39 9.50 29.67
C THR A 472 -34.90 9.79 29.62
N THR A 473 -34.04 8.77 29.58
CA THR A 473 -32.59 8.93 29.43
C THR A 473 -32.12 8.69 27.99
N SER A 474 -33.04 8.48 27.04
CA SER A 474 -32.73 8.24 25.64
C SER A 474 -31.95 9.39 25.02
N GLN A 475 -30.88 9.07 24.30
CA GLN A 475 -30.06 9.99 23.53
C GLN A 475 -29.70 9.39 22.18
N ASN A 476 -29.63 10.24 21.14
CA ASN A 476 -29.08 9.84 19.84
C ASN A 476 -27.56 10.04 19.84
N LEU A 477 -26.83 8.93 19.96
CA LEU A 477 -25.37 8.83 20.06
C LEU A 477 -24.76 8.02 18.89
N GLN A 478 -25.41 8.03 17.73
CA GLN A 478 -24.94 7.38 16.50
C GLN A 478 -23.68 8.03 15.91
N GLY A 479 -23.01 7.29 15.02
CA GLY A 479 -21.77 7.70 14.37
C GLY A 479 -20.51 7.29 15.14
N GLY A 480 -19.38 7.87 14.76
CA GLY A 480 -18.07 7.57 15.33
C GLY A 480 -17.51 6.23 14.85
N TRP A 481 -16.38 5.83 15.40
CA TRP A 481 -15.66 4.61 15.05
C TRP A 481 -15.83 3.53 16.12
N PHE A 482 -15.87 2.27 15.67
CA PHE A 482 -15.52 1.13 16.50
C PHE A 482 -14.07 1.28 16.96
N ASP A 483 -13.81 1.12 18.26
CA ASP A 483 -12.50 1.39 18.86
C ASP A 483 -11.43 0.40 18.39
N ALA A 484 -11.77 -0.87 18.36
CA ALA A 484 -10.84 -1.94 18.09
C ALA A 484 -11.49 -3.07 17.28
N GLY A 485 -11.21 -4.33 17.65
CA GLY A 485 -11.87 -5.49 17.10
C GLY A 485 -13.31 -5.64 17.57
N ASP A 486 -13.68 -5.02 18.68
CA ASP A 486 -15.06 -4.92 19.16
C ASP A 486 -15.78 -3.67 18.62
N TYR A 487 -17.10 -3.61 18.80
CA TYR A 487 -17.92 -2.51 18.29
C TYR A 487 -18.17 -1.38 19.30
N ASN A 488 -17.53 -1.39 20.46
CA ASN A 488 -17.71 -0.34 21.46
C ASN A 488 -16.97 0.94 21.05
N LYS A 489 -17.42 2.07 21.62
CA LYS A 489 -16.90 3.41 21.32
C LYS A 489 -16.59 4.12 22.62
N TYR A 490 -15.36 4.58 22.81
CA TYR A 490 -14.86 5.11 24.08
C TYR A 490 -14.32 6.53 23.90
N VAL A 491 -14.97 7.53 24.50
CA VAL A 491 -14.52 8.94 24.37
C VAL A 491 -13.07 9.10 24.82
N PRO A 492 -12.61 8.54 25.96
CA PRO A 492 -11.22 8.68 26.38
C PRO A 492 -10.18 8.12 25.39
N PHE A 493 -10.49 7.01 24.70
CA PHE A 493 -9.57 6.37 23.75
C PHE A 493 -9.42 7.13 22.43
N THR A 494 -10.36 8.03 22.11
CA THR A 494 -10.24 8.93 20.96
C THR A 494 -9.11 9.96 21.11
N TYR A 495 -8.58 10.19 22.31
CA TYR A 495 -7.53 11.20 22.54
C TYR A 495 -6.29 10.93 21.70
N GLY A 496 -5.70 9.73 21.80
CA GLY A 496 -4.51 9.34 21.05
C GLY A 496 -4.64 9.53 19.54
N PRO A 497 -5.57 8.82 18.87
CA PRO A 497 -5.67 8.83 17.41
C PRO A 497 -6.04 10.21 16.86
N LEU A 498 -6.95 10.94 17.52
CA LEU A 498 -7.31 12.29 17.04
C LEU A 498 -6.16 13.28 17.23
N MET A 499 -5.39 13.19 18.32
CA MET A 499 -4.16 14.00 18.47
C MET A 499 -3.17 13.69 17.36
N ASP A 500 -2.89 12.41 17.12
CA ASP A 500 -1.93 11.98 16.09
C ASP A 500 -2.38 12.39 14.68
N MET A 501 -3.64 12.17 14.30
CA MET A 501 -4.17 12.53 12.98
C MET A 501 -4.18 14.06 12.77
N LEU A 502 -4.65 14.83 13.76
CA LEU A 502 -4.69 16.29 13.65
C LEU A 502 -3.29 16.91 13.58
N LEU A 503 -2.32 16.38 14.34
CA LEU A 503 -0.93 16.79 14.25
C LEU A 503 -0.30 16.36 12.94
N ALA A 504 -0.59 15.16 12.45
CA ALA A 504 -0.07 14.67 11.17
C ALA A 504 -0.56 15.54 9.99
N TYR A 505 -1.81 16.02 10.04
CA TYR A 505 -2.31 17.02 9.10
C TYR A 505 -1.53 18.33 9.19
N GLN A 506 -1.35 18.85 10.41
CA GLN A 506 -0.62 20.10 10.62
C GLN A 506 0.85 20.02 10.17
N GLU A 507 1.50 18.90 10.42
CA GLU A 507 2.92 18.68 10.15
C GLU A 507 3.19 18.43 8.66
N ASN A 508 2.30 17.69 7.98
CA ASN A 508 2.44 17.39 6.55
C ASN A 508 1.08 17.41 5.81
N PRO A 509 0.47 18.60 5.61
CA PRO A 509 -0.85 18.71 4.99
C PRO A 509 -0.89 18.23 3.52
N ALA A 510 0.27 18.13 2.86
CA ALA A 510 0.38 17.68 1.47
C ALA A 510 0.30 16.15 1.30
N ALA A 511 0.50 15.38 2.38
CA ALA A 511 0.32 13.93 2.35
C ALA A 511 -1.16 13.52 2.28
N TRP A 512 -2.07 14.43 2.62
CA TRP A 512 -3.50 14.16 2.76
C TRP A 512 -4.26 14.76 1.59
N THR A 513 -4.63 13.91 0.63
CA THR A 513 -5.41 14.32 -0.54
C THR A 513 -6.90 14.13 -0.29
N ASP A 514 -7.71 14.68 -1.18
CA ASP A 514 -9.18 14.57 -1.23
C ASP A 514 -9.61 13.41 -2.15
N ASP A 515 -8.90 12.26 -2.07
CA ASP A 515 -9.08 11.09 -2.96
C ASP A 515 -8.56 9.78 -2.33
N PHE A 516 -8.97 9.50 -1.11
CA PHE A 516 -8.74 8.22 -0.44
C PHE A 516 -9.90 7.24 -0.66
N ASN A 517 -10.87 7.58 -1.53
CA ASN A 517 -12.00 6.75 -1.92
C ASN A 517 -12.89 6.38 -0.73
N ILE A 518 -13.28 7.42 0.01
CA ILE A 518 -14.35 7.43 1.00
C ILE A 518 -15.53 8.27 0.45
N PRO A 519 -16.73 8.20 1.06
CA PRO A 519 -17.90 8.92 0.56
C PRO A 519 -17.73 10.43 0.39
N GLU A 520 -16.86 11.03 1.19
CA GLU A 520 -16.56 12.45 1.19
C GLU A 520 -15.50 12.86 0.16
N SER A 521 -14.77 11.92 -0.46
CA SER A 521 -13.71 12.23 -1.43
C SER A 521 -14.22 13.10 -2.58
N GLY A 522 -13.47 14.15 -2.91
CA GLY A 522 -13.77 15.16 -3.91
C GLY A 522 -14.59 16.35 -3.39
N ASN A 523 -14.77 16.50 -2.07
CA ASN A 523 -15.58 17.58 -1.48
C ASN A 523 -14.78 18.89 -1.22
N GLY A 524 -13.47 18.89 -1.49
CA GLY A 524 -12.56 20.00 -1.22
C GLY A 524 -11.91 19.98 0.17
N VAL A 525 -12.19 18.98 1.00
CA VAL A 525 -11.60 18.72 2.31
C VAL A 525 -10.62 17.55 2.18
N PRO A 526 -9.43 17.60 2.79
CA PRO A 526 -8.55 16.43 2.81
C PRO A 526 -9.23 15.25 3.53
N ASP A 527 -9.25 14.07 2.92
CA ASP A 527 -10.01 12.91 3.43
C ASP A 527 -9.65 12.49 4.86
N LEU A 528 -8.41 12.78 5.31
CA LEU A 528 -8.04 12.59 6.72
C LEU A 528 -8.94 13.43 7.64
N LEU A 529 -9.21 14.68 7.27
CA LEU A 529 -10.07 15.57 8.04
C LEU A 529 -11.55 15.21 7.90
N ASP A 530 -12.00 14.61 6.79
CA ASP A 530 -13.35 14.04 6.71
C ASP A 530 -13.54 12.87 7.68
N GLU A 531 -12.57 11.97 7.75
CA GLU A 531 -12.58 10.91 8.77
C GLU A 531 -12.54 11.50 10.19
N VAL A 532 -11.63 12.44 10.47
CA VAL A 532 -11.61 13.12 11.78
C VAL A 532 -12.96 13.78 12.09
N LYS A 533 -13.60 14.42 11.10
CA LYS A 533 -14.91 15.03 11.26
C LYS A 533 -15.98 14.00 11.64
N TRP A 534 -15.93 12.79 11.05
CA TRP A 534 -16.85 11.70 11.39
C TRP A 534 -16.84 11.38 12.90
N GLU A 535 -15.65 11.27 13.47
CA GLU A 535 -15.48 11.01 14.91
C GLU A 535 -15.84 12.23 15.77
N LEU A 536 -15.46 13.42 15.34
CA LEU A 536 -15.82 14.67 16.03
C LEU A 536 -17.33 14.86 16.10
N ASP A 537 -18.08 14.52 15.05
CA ASP A 537 -19.54 14.58 15.04
C ASP A 537 -20.15 13.64 16.09
N TRP A 538 -19.54 12.48 16.35
CA TRP A 538 -19.93 11.62 17.46
C TRP A 538 -19.54 12.23 18.82
N LEU A 539 -18.32 12.73 18.99
CA LEU A 539 -17.90 13.41 20.23
C LEU A 539 -18.79 14.62 20.56
N ARG A 540 -19.28 15.34 19.55
CA ARG A 540 -20.26 16.43 19.73
C ARG A 540 -21.60 15.92 20.26
N ARG A 541 -22.07 14.74 19.84
CA ARG A 541 -23.27 14.09 20.41
C ARG A 541 -23.04 13.60 21.84
N MET A 542 -21.79 13.26 22.19
CA MET A 542 -21.41 12.86 23.54
C MET A 542 -21.30 14.05 24.51
N GLN A 543 -21.24 15.30 24.03
CA GLN A 543 -21.17 16.49 24.88
C GLN A 543 -22.56 16.93 25.37
N GLN A 544 -22.69 17.08 26.69
CA GLN A 544 -23.88 17.62 27.33
C GLN A 544 -23.91 19.16 27.31
N PRO A 545 -25.08 19.79 27.51
CA PRO A 545 -25.21 21.26 27.51
C PRO A 545 -24.30 21.99 28.52
N ASN A 546 -23.92 21.34 29.63
CA ASN A 546 -23.01 21.90 30.62
C ASN A 546 -21.52 21.77 30.26
N GLY A 547 -21.19 21.23 29.08
CA GLY A 547 -19.83 21.04 28.60
C GLY A 547 -19.21 19.68 28.91
N SER A 548 -19.79 18.88 29.82
CA SER A 548 -19.29 17.54 30.15
C SER A 548 -19.47 16.56 28.99
N LEU A 549 -18.59 15.56 28.86
CA LEU A 549 -18.73 14.51 27.86
C LEU A 549 -19.06 13.17 28.54
N LEU A 550 -20.05 12.46 27.98
CA LEU A 550 -20.37 11.07 28.28
C LEU A 550 -19.15 10.17 28.02
N HIS A 551 -19.02 9.06 28.77
CA HIS A 551 -17.77 8.30 28.79
C HIS A 551 -17.60 7.32 27.63
N LYS A 552 -18.63 6.54 27.33
CA LYS A 552 -18.61 5.50 26.29
C LYS A 552 -20.01 5.17 25.79
N VAL A 553 -20.09 4.52 24.63
CA VAL A 553 -21.28 3.81 24.11
C VAL A 553 -20.88 2.37 23.85
N SER A 554 -21.56 1.42 24.49
CA SER A 554 -21.13 0.01 24.54
C SER A 554 -22.32 -0.92 24.71
N VAL A 555 -22.16 -2.19 24.32
CA VAL A 555 -22.96 -3.28 24.91
C VAL A 555 -22.60 -3.43 26.39
N THR A 556 -23.46 -4.05 27.21
CA THR A 556 -23.18 -4.23 28.65
C THR A 556 -22.18 -5.34 28.94
N ASP A 557 -21.88 -6.18 27.97
CA ASP A 557 -20.97 -7.32 28.04
C ASP A 557 -19.95 -7.27 26.88
N PHE A 558 -19.61 -8.42 26.29
CA PHE A 558 -18.75 -8.55 25.12
C PHE A 558 -19.48 -9.17 23.91
N SER A 559 -20.82 -9.15 23.93
CA SER A 559 -21.62 -9.72 22.85
C SER A 559 -21.44 -8.94 21.55
N ALA A 560 -21.23 -9.65 20.45
CA ALA A 560 -21.07 -9.08 19.12
C ALA A 560 -21.60 -10.04 18.04
N THR A 561 -22.20 -9.50 16.98
CA THR A 561 -22.63 -10.26 15.79
C THR A 561 -21.87 -9.80 14.54
N SER A 562 -21.51 -10.74 13.66
CA SER A 562 -20.95 -10.43 12.33
C SER A 562 -21.99 -10.69 11.22
N PRO A 563 -22.11 -9.79 10.23
CA PRO A 563 -21.47 -8.48 10.16
C PRO A 563 -22.11 -7.48 11.17
N PRO A 564 -21.49 -6.30 11.43
CA PRO A 564 -21.97 -5.33 12.41
C PRO A 564 -23.45 -4.94 12.24
N SER A 565 -23.93 -4.84 11.00
CA SER A 565 -25.35 -4.49 10.74
C SER A 565 -26.37 -5.53 11.21
N ALA A 566 -25.93 -6.78 11.42
CA ALA A 566 -26.77 -7.85 11.97
C ALA A 566 -26.79 -7.83 13.52
N ASP A 567 -26.01 -6.97 14.15
CA ASP A 567 -25.99 -6.85 15.61
C ASP A 567 -27.22 -6.05 16.10
N THR A 568 -28.04 -6.73 16.91
CA THR A 568 -29.28 -6.18 17.49
C THR A 568 -29.20 -5.98 18.99
N HIS A 569 -28.03 -6.22 19.61
CA HIS A 569 -27.86 -6.05 21.04
C HIS A 569 -28.10 -4.59 21.45
N PRO A 570 -28.80 -4.34 22.58
CA PRO A 570 -28.98 -2.99 23.09
C PRO A 570 -27.64 -2.33 23.42
N ARG A 571 -27.54 -1.03 23.13
CA ARG A 571 -26.39 -0.19 23.44
C ARG A 571 -26.72 0.72 24.61
N ARG A 572 -25.72 0.98 25.44
CA ARG A 572 -25.84 1.82 26.64
C ARG A 572 -24.70 2.83 26.68
N TYR A 573 -24.99 4.01 27.22
CA TYR A 573 -23.96 5.01 27.47
C TYR A 573 -23.57 5.08 28.95
N GLY A 574 -22.30 5.38 29.19
CA GLY A 574 -21.75 5.70 30.50
C GLY A 574 -21.92 7.19 30.84
N ALA A 575 -22.12 7.49 32.12
CA ALA A 575 -22.22 8.87 32.61
C ALA A 575 -20.96 9.71 32.29
N ALA A 576 -21.10 11.04 32.33
CA ALA A 576 -19.99 11.93 32.05
C ALA A 576 -18.87 11.84 33.08
N SER A 577 -17.65 12.15 32.65
CA SER A 577 -16.44 12.05 33.49
C SER A 577 -15.38 13.07 33.10
N THR A 578 -14.42 13.31 33.98
CA THR A 578 -13.28 14.17 33.67
C THR A 578 -12.36 13.56 32.61
N ASP A 579 -12.18 12.24 32.58
CA ASP A 579 -11.37 11.57 31.53
C ASP A 579 -11.91 11.91 30.13
N ALA A 580 -13.22 11.71 29.93
CA ALA A 580 -13.89 11.98 28.66
C ALA A 580 -13.96 13.48 28.35
N THR A 581 -14.23 14.32 29.36
CA THR A 581 -14.38 15.76 29.14
C THR A 581 -13.04 16.44 28.86
N ALA A 582 -11.96 16.00 29.49
CA ALA A 582 -10.61 16.49 29.21
C ALA A 582 -10.15 16.07 27.80
N THR A 583 -10.50 14.86 27.35
CA THR A 583 -10.31 14.45 25.95
C THR A 583 -11.04 15.40 25.00
N GLY A 584 -12.35 15.62 25.21
CA GLY A 584 -13.13 16.54 24.39
C GLY A 584 -12.54 17.96 24.35
N ALA A 585 -12.12 18.50 25.49
CA ALA A 585 -11.52 19.84 25.57
C ALA A 585 -10.27 19.96 24.68
N ALA A 586 -9.36 19.00 24.74
CA ALA A 586 -8.13 19.03 23.96
C ALA A 586 -8.39 18.76 22.46
N VAL A 587 -9.15 17.71 22.15
CA VAL A 587 -9.45 17.29 20.79
C VAL A 587 -10.22 18.37 20.04
N PHE A 588 -11.28 18.93 20.63
CA PHE A 588 -12.04 20.00 19.98
C PHE A 588 -11.19 21.26 19.77
N ALA A 589 -10.29 21.59 20.68
CA ALA A 589 -9.43 22.76 20.54
C ALA A 589 -8.44 22.59 19.37
N LEU A 590 -7.74 21.45 19.29
CA LEU A 590 -6.81 21.19 18.18
C LEU A 590 -7.56 21.05 16.84
N ALA A 591 -8.70 20.37 16.82
CA ALA A 591 -9.52 20.25 15.63
C ALA A 591 -10.03 21.60 15.15
N ALA A 592 -10.50 22.47 16.05
CA ALA A 592 -10.92 23.83 15.70
C ALA A 592 -9.81 24.61 14.98
N ILE A 593 -8.55 24.46 15.38
CA ILE A 593 -7.40 25.07 14.69
C ILE A 593 -7.32 24.54 13.24
N GLN A 594 -7.36 23.22 13.04
CA GLN A 594 -7.21 22.62 11.71
C GLN A 594 -8.38 22.98 10.79
N PHE A 595 -9.63 22.84 11.24
CA PHE A 595 -10.81 23.14 10.43
C PHE A 595 -10.92 24.64 10.07
N LYS A 596 -10.49 25.55 10.96
CA LYS A 596 -10.42 26.99 10.65
C LYS A 596 -9.31 27.35 9.67
N SER A 597 -8.29 26.50 9.52
CA SER A 597 -7.20 26.73 8.57
C SER A 597 -7.60 26.39 7.12
N LEU A 598 -8.69 25.64 6.94
CA LEU A 598 -9.22 25.30 5.62
C LEU A 598 -9.82 26.51 4.93
N ILE A 599 -9.78 26.49 3.59
CA ILE A 599 -10.36 27.57 2.76
C ILE A 599 -11.90 27.48 2.73
N ASP A 600 -12.47 26.31 2.97
CA ASP A 600 -13.92 26.08 2.98
C ASP A 600 -14.61 26.82 4.15
N PRO A 601 -15.53 27.77 3.87
CA PRO A 601 -16.28 28.49 4.90
C PRO A 601 -17.13 27.59 5.80
N GLN A 602 -17.65 26.46 5.30
CA GLN A 602 -18.42 25.52 6.12
C GLN A 602 -17.52 24.83 7.15
N MET A 603 -16.31 24.46 6.75
CA MET A 603 -15.32 23.90 7.67
C MET A 603 -14.84 24.94 8.69
N GLN A 604 -14.66 26.19 8.28
CA GLN A 604 -14.36 27.28 9.24
C GLN A 604 -15.49 27.47 10.26
N ALA A 605 -16.76 27.42 9.83
CA ALA A 605 -17.92 27.47 10.73
C ALA A 605 -18.00 26.25 11.66
N TYR A 606 -17.67 25.06 11.16
CA TYR A 606 -17.52 23.86 11.97
C TYR A 606 -16.43 24.06 13.02
N GLY A 607 -15.28 24.60 12.65
CA GLY A 607 -14.20 24.97 13.58
C GLY A 607 -14.63 25.97 14.66
N ASN A 608 -15.54 26.92 14.38
CA ASN A 608 -16.12 27.80 15.41
C ASN A 608 -17.01 27.02 16.40
N THR A 609 -17.75 26.03 15.90
CA THR A 609 -18.56 25.13 16.73
C THR A 609 -17.66 24.31 17.66
N LEU A 610 -16.57 23.76 17.14
CA LEU A 610 -15.58 23.02 17.92
C LEU A 610 -14.89 23.90 18.96
N GLN A 611 -14.55 25.15 18.62
CA GLN A 611 -13.99 26.09 19.60
C GLN A 611 -14.94 26.27 20.81
N THR A 612 -16.23 26.49 20.55
CA THR A 612 -17.22 26.66 21.62
C THR A 612 -17.33 25.41 22.48
N ALA A 613 -17.32 24.24 21.83
CA ALA A 613 -17.32 22.94 22.51
C ALA A 613 -16.10 22.75 23.42
N ALA A 614 -14.91 23.10 22.92
CA ALA A 614 -13.65 23.00 23.64
C ALA A 614 -13.62 23.86 24.89
N ILE A 615 -14.05 25.13 24.77
CA ILE A 615 -14.11 26.08 25.89
C ILE A 615 -15.07 25.58 26.97
N SER A 616 -16.27 25.10 26.58
CA SER A 616 -17.24 24.58 27.54
C SER A 616 -16.73 23.34 28.28
N ALA A 617 -16.08 22.41 27.57
CA ALA A 617 -15.45 21.23 28.16
C ALA A 617 -14.30 21.61 29.11
N PHE A 618 -13.43 22.54 28.71
CA PHE A 618 -12.33 23.02 29.55
C PHE A 618 -12.83 23.66 30.84
N ASN A 619 -13.85 24.51 30.75
CA ASN A 619 -14.48 25.14 31.91
C ASN A 619 -15.09 24.07 32.85
N TRP A 620 -15.78 23.08 32.30
CA TRP A 620 -16.35 21.99 33.08
C TRP A 620 -15.27 21.20 33.83
N THR A 621 -14.16 20.83 33.17
CA THR A 621 -13.05 20.10 33.82
C THR A 621 -12.32 20.92 34.87
N THR A 622 -12.33 22.25 34.74
CA THR A 622 -11.75 23.14 35.76
C THR A 622 -12.57 23.14 37.04
N SER A 623 -13.91 23.11 36.92
CA SER A 623 -14.80 22.98 38.07
C SER A 623 -14.92 21.53 38.59
N ASN A 624 -14.61 20.55 37.75
CA ASN A 624 -14.80 19.12 38.03
C ASN A 624 -13.54 18.30 37.66
N PRO A 625 -12.40 18.50 38.34
CA PRO A 625 -11.14 17.84 37.96
C PRO A 625 -11.06 16.36 38.37
N GLY A 626 -11.95 15.89 39.24
CA GLY A 626 -11.87 14.56 39.87
C GLY A 626 -13.09 13.65 39.66
N VAL A 627 -13.93 13.89 38.65
CA VAL A 627 -15.10 13.04 38.38
C VAL A 627 -14.67 11.79 37.61
N VAL A 628 -14.47 10.69 38.33
CA VAL A 628 -14.07 9.40 37.76
C VAL A 628 -15.30 8.63 37.27
N PHE A 629 -15.18 8.01 36.10
CA PHE A 629 -16.23 7.14 35.58
C PHE A 629 -16.32 5.83 36.39
N ASN A 630 -17.53 5.46 36.81
CA ASN A 630 -17.81 4.18 37.44
C ASN A 630 -18.37 3.21 36.39
N ASN A 631 -17.65 2.11 36.13
CA ASN A 631 -18.02 1.11 35.14
C ASN A 631 -19.18 0.18 35.57
N THR A 632 -19.88 0.50 36.67
CA THR A 632 -21.05 -0.27 37.14
C THR A 632 -22.09 -0.42 36.02
N GLY A 633 -22.52 -1.66 35.77
CA GLY A 633 -23.47 -2.02 34.71
C GLY A 633 -22.81 -2.41 33.38
N PHE A 634 -21.48 -2.35 33.29
CA PHE A 634 -20.70 -2.86 32.17
C PHE A 634 -19.69 -3.90 32.63
N SER A 635 -19.56 -4.99 31.86
CA SER A 635 -18.40 -5.89 31.90
C SER A 635 -17.32 -5.45 30.92
N SER A 636 -17.67 -4.67 29.89
CA SER A 636 -16.73 -4.10 28.92
C SER A 636 -15.78 -3.09 29.56
N VAL A 637 -14.66 -2.82 28.86
CA VAL A 637 -13.56 -1.96 29.34
C VAL A 637 -14.05 -0.61 29.88
N ALA A 638 -13.47 -0.16 30.99
CA ALA A 638 -13.86 1.08 31.64
C ALA A 638 -13.35 2.33 30.89
N ALA A 639 -12.17 2.27 30.25
CA ALA A 639 -11.47 3.38 29.60
C ALA A 639 -11.08 4.55 30.53
N THR A 640 -10.78 4.24 31.81
CA THR A 640 -10.39 5.22 32.83
C THR A 640 -8.89 5.42 32.90
N TYR A 641 -8.47 6.64 33.25
CA TYR A 641 -7.06 7.03 33.30
C TYR A 641 -6.64 7.56 34.67
N THR A 642 -5.33 7.80 34.85
CA THR A 642 -4.79 8.34 36.10
C THR A 642 -5.14 9.82 36.28
N GLU A 643 -4.89 10.36 37.48
CA GLU A 643 -5.00 11.80 37.70
C GLU A 643 -4.00 12.60 36.85
N ASN A 644 -2.79 12.07 36.64
CA ASN A 644 -1.79 12.71 35.80
C ASN A 644 -2.27 12.80 34.35
N ASP A 645 -2.85 11.74 33.79
CA ASP A 645 -3.42 11.73 32.44
C ASP A 645 -4.49 12.81 32.26
N ARG A 646 -5.43 12.92 33.21
CA ARG A 646 -6.45 13.97 33.18
C ARG A 646 -5.84 15.36 33.19
N LEU A 647 -4.82 15.58 34.02
CA LEU A 647 -4.09 16.84 34.07
C LEU A 647 -3.36 17.11 32.75
N ALA A 648 -2.64 16.13 32.21
CA ALA A 648 -1.90 16.25 30.95
C ALA A 648 -2.83 16.61 29.79
N ARG A 649 -4.02 16.01 29.70
CA ARG A 649 -5.05 16.38 28.71
C ARG A 649 -5.57 17.80 28.90
N ARG A 650 -5.75 18.26 30.13
CA ARG A 650 -6.12 19.67 30.41
C ARG A 650 -4.99 20.64 30.08
N VAL A 651 -3.74 20.28 30.34
CA VAL A 651 -2.55 21.05 29.92
C VAL A 651 -2.50 21.13 28.39
N ALA A 652 -2.72 20.02 27.68
CA ALA A 652 -2.83 20.01 26.23
C ALA A 652 -3.96 20.92 25.72
N ALA A 653 -5.17 20.81 26.31
CA ALA A 653 -6.30 21.67 25.97
C ALA A 653 -5.97 23.15 26.17
N ALA A 654 -5.28 23.52 27.24
CA ALA A 654 -4.86 24.89 27.49
C ALA A 654 -3.84 25.39 26.44
N ALA A 655 -2.89 24.56 26.01
CA ALA A 655 -1.97 24.93 24.92
C ALA A 655 -2.74 25.19 23.61
N PHE A 656 -3.65 24.29 23.23
CA PHE A 656 -4.42 24.42 22.00
C PHE A 656 -5.41 25.60 22.07
N LEU A 657 -6.12 25.79 23.18
CA LEU A 657 -7.02 26.93 23.38
C LEU A 657 -6.26 28.26 23.38
N TYR A 658 -5.06 28.32 23.94
CA TYR A 658 -4.21 29.50 23.83
C TYR A 658 -3.86 29.79 22.37
N GLY A 659 -3.40 28.77 21.62
CA GLY A 659 -3.08 28.91 20.20
C GLY A 659 -4.29 29.30 19.34
N LEU A 660 -5.49 28.84 19.71
CA LEU A 660 -6.74 29.09 18.99
C LEU A 660 -7.36 30.46 19.29
N THR A 661 -7.25 30.95 20.52
CA THR A 661 -7.99 32.14 21.00
C THR A 661 -7.10 33.34 21.31
N GLY A 662 -5.82 33.12 21.61
CA GLY A 662 -4.91 34.14 22.15
C GLY A 662 -5.19 34.53 23.60
N ASP A 663 -6.18 33.92 24.28
CA ASP A 663 -6.54 34.26 25.66
C ASP A 663 -5.45 33.80 26.65
N ALA A 664 -4.86 34.78 27.34
CA ALA A 664 -3.75 34.57 28.26
C ALA A 664 -4.11 33.74 29.50
N SER A 665 -5.39 33.54 29.81
CA SER A 665 -5.83 32.65 30.90
C SER A 665 -5.45 31.19 30.65
N TYR A 666 -5.55 30.72 29.39
CA TYR A 666 -5.12 29.37 29.02
C TYR A 666 -3.61 29.22 29.11
N ARG A 667 -2.85 30.23 28.66
CA ARG A 667 -1.38 30.27 28.86
C ARG A 667 -1.02 30.21 30.35
N THR A 668 -1.73 30.98 31.18
CA THR A 668 -1.51 31.00 32.64
C THR A 668 -1.77 29.63 33.26
N PHE A 669 -2.84 28.95 32.84
CA PHE A 669 -3.10 27.57 33.26
C PHE A 669 -2.00 26.61 32.81
N PHE A 670 -1.56 26.70 31.56
CA PHE A 670 -0.48 25.88 31.02
C PHE A 670 0.81 26.08 31.83
N ASP A 671 1.26 27.32 31.98
CA ASP A 671 2.50 27.67 32.69
C ASP A 671 2.48 27.23 34.17
N ALA A 672 1.30 27.23 34.81
CA ALA A 672 1.14 26.75 36.18
C ALA A 672 1.19 25.22 36.33
N ASN A 673 0.96 24.45 35.25
CA ASN A 673 0.74 23.00 35.34
C ASN A 673 1.69 22.16 34.48
N TYR A 674 2.39 22.72 33.48
CA TYR A 674 3.23 21.95 32.55
C TYR A 674 4.31 21.11 33.26
N ALA A 675 4.86 21.60 34.37
CA ALA A 675 5.90 20.93 35.14
C ALA A 675 5.42 19.64 35.82
N GLN A 676 4.11 19.42 35.91
CA GLN A 676 3.50 18.21 36.49
C GLN A 676 3.29 17.10 35.46
N VAL A 677 3.41 17.38 34.16
CA VAL A 677 3.37 16.35 33.12
C VAL A 677 4.65 15.52 33.20
N HIS A 678 4.56 14.20 33.07
CA HIS A 678 5.66 13.29 33.39
C HIS A 678 6.96 13.54 32.63
N LEU A 679 6.94 14.01 31.38
CA LEU A 679 8.15 14.46 30.68
C LEU A 679 8.98 15.41 31.55
N MET A 680 8.31 16.37 32.18
CA MET A 680 8.93 17.39 33.01
C MET A 680 9.30 16.88 34.39
N GLN A 681 8.54 15.93 34.95
CA GLN A 681 8.81 15.34 36.27
C GLN A 681 9.96 14.32 36.22
N TRP A 682 9.95 13.45 35.22
CA TRP A 682 10.91 12.36 35.07
C TRP A 682 12.18 12.78 34.34
N GLY A 683 12.10 13.87 33.54
CA GLY A 683 13.21 14.31 32.71
C GLY A 683 13.48 13.43 31.49
N PHE A 684 12.56 12.50 31.17
CA PHE A 684 12.67 11.66 29.98
C PHE A 684 11.33 11.52 29.23
N ALA A 685 11.46 11.35 27.93
CA ALA A 685 10.41 11.14 26.94
C ALA A 685 10.12 9.65 26.79
N TYR A 686 8.84 9.27 26.74
CA TYR A 686 8.38 7.88 26.81
C TYR A 686 7.29 7.61 25.75
N PRO A 687 7.39 6.55 24.92
CA PRO A 687 6.45 6.36 23.81
C PRO A 687 4.98 6.21 24.23
N PHE A 688 4.67 5.62 25.39
CA PHE A 688 3.27 5.50 25.88
C PHE A 688 2.60 6.86 26.19
N GLU A 689 3.38 7.91 26.34
CA GLU A 689 2.88 9.27 26.63
C GLU A 689 3.21 10.25 25.50
N ALA A 690 3.52 9.76 24.29
CA ALA A 690 4.01 10.59 23.20
C ALA A 690 3.06 11.77 22.90
N THR A 691 1.75 11.53 22.92
CA THR A 691 0.74 12.56 22.64
C THR A 691 0.71 13.69 23.69
N TYR A 692 1.02 13.41 24.96
CA TYR A 692 1.18 14.45 25.99
C TYR A 692 2.44 15.28 25.74
N GLN A 693 3.53 14.64 25.33
CA GLN A 693 4.78 15.30 24.99
C GLN A 693 4.62 16.18 23.75
N ASP A 694 3.87 15.72 22.75
CA ASP A 694 3.57 16.50 21.55
C ASP A 694 2.80 17.78 21.86
N ALA A 695 1.86 17.74 22.82
CA ALA A 695 1.15 18.94 23.25
C ALA A 695 2.07 19.95 23.94
N LEU A 696 3.04 19.48 24.74
CA LEU A 696 4.08 20.35 25.32
C LEU A 696 4.96 20.96 24.23
N LEU A 697 5.41 20.15 23.27
CA LEU A 697 6.19 20.62 22.13
C LEU A 697 5.40 21.64 21.30
N TYR A 698 4.11 21.41 21.05
CA TYR A 698 3.24 22.33 20.32
C TYR A 698 3.24 23.73 20.95
N TYR A 699 3.10 23.83 22.28
CA TYR A 699 3.12 25.10 23.00
C TYR A 699 4.39 25.93 22.70
N THR A 700 5.54 25.28 22.50
CA THR A 700 6.82 25.95 22.22
C THR A 700 6.84 26.75 20.91
N ARG A 701 5.88 26.51 20.01
CA ARG A 701 5.73 27.23 18.74
C ARG A 701 4.73 28.36 18.77
N LEU A 702 3.95 28.48 19.84
CA LEU A 702 2.92 29.50 19.93
C LEU A 702 3.55 30.88 20.09
N SER A 703 2.99 31.85 19.37
CA SER A 703 3.30 33.26 19.60
C SER A 703 2.88 33.64 21.02
N GLY A 704 3.77 34.27 21.79
CA GLY A 704 3.51 34.64 23.18
C GLY A 704 3.66 33.51 24.21
N ALA A 705 4.07 32.30 23.80
CA ALA A 705 4.50 31.26 24.73
C ALA A 705 5.61 31.77 25.65
N THR A 706 5.50 31.46 26.95
CA THR A 706 6.45 31.93 27.96
C THR A 706 7.84 31.36 27.69
N THR A 707 8.83 32.23 27.51
CA THR A 707 10.17 31.86 27.04
C THR A 707 10.87 30.85 27.94
N SER A 708 10.79 31.01 29.27
CA SER A 708 11.38 30.06 30.22
C SER A 708 10.73 28.68 30.14
N VAL A 709 9.41 28.62 30.02
CA VAL A 709 8.63 27.38 29.87
C VAL A 709 8.98 26.67 28.56
N LYS A 710 9.02 27.41 27.45
CA LYS A 710 9.47 26.92 26.15
C LYS A 710 10.87 26.29 26.25
N ASN A 711 11.83 27.02 26.82
CA ASN A 711 13.20 26.55 26.93
C ASN A 711 13.30 25.31 27.81
N ALA A 712 12.55 25.25 28.92
CA ALA A 712 12.48 24.09 29.79
C ALA A 712 12.00 22.84 29.02
N ILE A 713 10.85 22.92 28.35
CA ILE A 713 10.28 21.82 27.57
C ILE A 713 11.26 21.32 26.51
N LEU A 714 11.77 22.24 25.68
CA LEU A 714 12.69 21.92 24.60
C LEU A 714 13.99 21.29 25.11
N SER A 715 14.56 21.84 26.20
CA SER A 715 15.79 21.30 26.80
C SER A 715 15.59 19.90 27.37
N THR A 716 14.49 19.65 28.10
CA THR A 716 14.19 18.34 28.69
C THR A 716 13.94 17.29 27.62
N TYR A 717 13.11 17.61 26.62
CA TYR A 717 12.84 16.69 25.52
C TYR A 717 14.11 16.37 24.73
N THR A 718 14.90 17.40 24.37
CA THR A 718 16.16 17.23 23.65
C THR A 718 17.16 16.38 24.43
N ALA A 719 17.34 16.66 25.72
CA ALA A 719 18.25 15.90 26.57
C ALA A 719 17.82 14.42 26.64
N SER A 720 16.52 14.15 26.78
CA SER A 720 16.00 12.78 26.76
C SER A 720 16.30 12.05 25.44
N LEU A 721 16.00 12.67 24.30
CA LEU A 721 16.12 12.03 22.99
C LEU A 721 17.59 11.87 22.57
N LYS A 722 18.46 12.79 23.00
CA LYS A 722 19.86 12.85 22.56
C LYS A 722 20.82 12.10 23.49
N THR A 723 20.70 12.24 24.81
CA THR A 723 21.74 11.81 25.76
C THR A 723 21.24 11.03 26.96
N ASN A 724 20.17 11.46 27.62
CA ASN A 724 19.81 11.02 28.97
C ASN A 724 19.02 9.70 29.00
N ASN A 725 18.47 9.28 27.86
CA ASN A 725 17.79 8.00 27.74
C ASN A 725 18.49 7.16 26.67
N SER A 726 19.01 6.00 27.09
CA SER A 726 19.72 5.05 26.24
C SER A 726 18.86 4.48 25.12
N ASP A 727 17.54 4.53 25.26
CA ASP A 727 16.58 3.88 24.36
C ASP A 727 16.33 4.71 23.08
N ASN A 728 16.79 5.96 23.06
CA ASN A 728 16.56 6.91 21.96
C ASN A 728 17.74 6.95 20.98
N LEU A 729 18.30 8.14 20.67
CA LEU A 729 19.41 8.29 19.74
C LEU A 729 20.63 7.42 20.13
N PRO A 730 20.99 7.26 21.42
CA PRO A 730 22.06 6.35 21.80
C PRO A 730 21.84 4.91 21.32
N ALA A 731 20.64 4.35 21.39
CA ALA A 731 20.33 3.01 20.89
C ALA A 731 20.53 2.90 19.37
N TYR A 732 20.12 3.92 18.61
CA TYR A 732 20.34 3.95 17.17
C TYR A 732 21.83 4.01 16.82
N LEU A 733 22.60 4.90 17.48
CA LEU A 733 24.04 5.07 17.23
C LEU A 733 24.84 3.83 17.64
N ASN A 734 24.48 3.20 18.75
CA ASN A 734 25.08 1.97 19.24
C ASN A 734 24.60 0.74 18.46
N GLN A 735 23.66 0.90 17.52
CA GLN A 735 23.09 -0.19 16.75
C GLN A 735 22.48 -1.28 17.65
N SER A 736 21.85 -0.89 18.76
CA SER A 736 21.39 -1.81 19.81
C SER A 736 20.36 -2.84 19.34
N ASP A 737 19.61 -2.53 18.27
CA ASP A 737 18.65 -3.45 17.65
C ASP A 737 19.11 -3.87 16.24
N ALA A 738 19.23 -5.18 16.05
CA ALA A 738 19.51 -5.81 14.76
C ALA A 738 18.52 -5.43 13.65
N TYR A 739 17.27 -5.14 14.02
CA TYR A 739 16.19 -4.78 13.10
C TYR A 739 15.93 -3.26 13.06
N ARG A 740 16.83 -2.48 13.67
CA ARG A 740 16.93 -1.01 13.52
C ARG A 740 15.73 -0.21 14.04
N ALA A 741 14.90 -0.79 14.91
CA ALA A 741 13.73 -0.15 15.48
C ALA A 741 13.71 -0.37 17.00
N PHE A 742 14.79 -0.02 17.71
CA PHE A 742 14.98 -0.42 19.10
C PHE A 742 13.80 -0.03 20.01
N LEU A 743 13.35 -0.99 20.80
CA LEU A 743 12.41 -0.78 21.89
C LEU A 743 12.90 -1.61 23.07
N LYS A 744 12.87 -1.08 24.29
CA LYS A 744 13.28 -1.83 25.48
C LYS A 744 12.32 -2.98 25.75
N ASP A 745 12.81 -4.11 26.28
CA ASP A 745 12.02 -5.33 26.50
C ASP A 745 10.67 -5.08 27.18
N GLY A 746 10.67 -4.31 28.27
CA GLY A 746 9.47 -3.99 29.05
C GLY A 746 8.45 -3.09 28.34
N ASN A 747 8.81 -2.52 27.18
CA ASN A 747 7.91 -1.71 26.37
C ASN A 747 7.25 -2.54 25.25
N TYR A 748 7.59 -3.82 25.10
CA TYR A 748 6.81 -4.75 24.29
C TYR A 748 5.63 -5.27 25.12
N THR A 749 4.46 -4.71 24.88
CA THR A 749 3.20 -5.07 25.53
C THR A 749 2.13 -5.37 24.49
N TRP A 750 0.91 -5.70 24.94
CA TRP A 750 -0.26 -5.62 24.06
C TRP A 750 -0.29 -4.22 23.41
N GLY A 751 -0.32 -4.18 22.07
CA GLY A 751 -0.26 -2.94 21.30
C GLY A 751 1.16 -2.43 21.03
N SER A 752 2.21 -3.25 21.15
CA SER A 752 3.59 -2.79 20.95
C SER A 752 3.87 -2.15 19.58
N ASN A 753 3.07 -2.43 18.55
CA ASN A 753 3.16 -1.72 17.27
C ASN A 753 2.74 -0.24 17.36
N GLU A 754 1.81 0.12 18.24
CA GLU A 754 1.53 1.54 18.59
C GLU A 754 2.76 2.16 19.25
N THR A 755 3.35 1.46 20.23
CA THR A 755 4.54 1.94 20.95
C THR A 755 5.72 2.14 19.99
N LYS A 756 5.90 1.24 19.02
CA LYS A 756 6.87 1.38 17.91
C LYS A 756 6.57 2.63 17.09
N ALA A 757 5.31 2.85 16.74
CA ALA A 757 4.91 4.01 15.95
C ALA A 757 5.21 5.34 16.68
N HIS A 758 4.84 5.43 17.95
CA HIS A 758 5.15 6.60 18.79
C HIS A 758 6.65 6.82 18.99
N GLN A 759 7.44 5.75 19.21
CA GLN A 759 8.90 5.87 19.32
C GLN A 759 9.52 6.43 18.02
N GLY A 760 9.03 6.00 16.85
CA GLY A 760 9.41 6.58 15.56
C GLY A 760 9.02 8.05 15.41
N ASN A 761 7.79 8.40 15.80
CA ASN A 761 7.29 9.79 15.79
C ASN A 761 8.15 10.71 16.66
N MET A 762 8.61 10.25 17.83
CA MET A 762 9.48 11.03 18.71
C MET A 762 10.82 11.41 18.05
N PHE A 763 11.40 10.52 17.23
CA PHE A 763 12.60 10.84 16.46
C PHE A 763 12.32 11.90 15.39
N PHE A 764 11.22 11.77 14.67
CA PHE A 764 10.82 12.79 13.71
C PHE A 764 10.48 14.13 14.39
N SER A 765 9.94 14.14 15.60
CA SER A 765 9.72 15.35 16.39
C SER A 765 11.02 16.13 16.64
N MET A 766 12.16 15.47 16.86
CA MET A 766 13.46 16.16 16.96
C MET A 766 13.79 17.00 15.72
N ASN A 767 13.46 16.48 14.54
CA ASN A 767 13.65 17.17 13.27
C ASN A 767 12.59 18.25 13.04
N THR A 768 11.32 17.92 13.30
CA THR A 768 10.20 18.83 13.15
C THR A 768 10.44 20.10 13.97
N TYR A 769 10.89 19.97 15.21
CA TYR A 769 11.18 21.10 16.11
C TYR A 769 12.62 21.63 16.00
N ASN A 770 13.45 21.09 15.10
CA ASN A 770 14.83 21.53 14.85
C ASN A 770 15.69 21.61 16.13
N GLN A 771 15.67 20.56 16.95
CA GLN A 771 16.29 20.56 18.27
C GLN A 771 17.77 20.12 18.28
N ASP A 772 18.20 19.34 17.28
CA ASP A 772 19.59 18.88 17.18
C ASP A 772 20.01 18.67 15.72
N ALA A 773 20.30 19.80 15.05
CA ALA A 773 20.60 19.84 13.62
C ALA A 773 21.78 18.93 13.21
N ALA A 774 22.75 18.71 14.10
CA ALA A 774 23.90 17.82 13.84
C ALA A 774 23.50 16.36 13.63
N ASN A 775 22.41 15.91 14.24
CA ASN A 775 21.91 14.53 14.16
C ASN A 775 20.65 14.38 13.31
N LYS A 776 20.28 15.39 12.51
CA LYS A 776 19.06 15.39 11.70
C LYS A 776 18.88 14.14 10.83
N ALA A 777 19.97 13.69 10.19
CA ALA A 777 19.97 12.46 9.38
C ALA A 777 19.79 11.19 10.24
N ASN A 778 20.40 11.13 11.42
CA ASN A 778 20.27 10.01 12.34
C ASN A 778 18.82 9.89 12.85
N TYR A 779 18.18 11.00 13.21
CA TYR A 779 16.77 11.00 13.61
C TYR A 779 15.83 10.56 12.50
N ARG A 780 16.06 11.05 11.27
CA ARG A 780 15.31 10.58 10.10
C ARG A 780 15.47 9.07 9.94
N ASP A 781 16.71 8.58 9.90
CA ASP A 781 16.98 7.17 9.63
C ASP A 781 16.54 6.25 10.79
N ALA A 782 16.52 6.75 12.02
CA ALA A 782 15.94 6.07 13.17
C ALA A 782 14.42 5.96 13.02
N GLY A 783 13.71 7.06 12.76
CA GLY A 783 12.26 7.06 12.54
C GLY A 783 11.84 6.16 11.37
N MET A 784 12.56 6.21 10.25
CA MET A 784 12.35 5.30 9.11
C MET A 784 12.54 3.82 9.48
N GLY A 785 13.42 3.51 10.43
CA GLY A 785 13.63 2.14 10.90
C GLY A 785 12.36 1.51 11.50
N PHE A 786 11.55 2.31 12.22
CA PHE A 786 10.28 1.84 12.78
C PHE A 786 9.23 1.59 11.69
N ILE A 787 9.22 2.38 10.62
CA ILE A 787 8.35 2.14 9.46
C ILE A 787 8.73 0.83 8.79
N HIS A 788 10.02 0.66 8.48
CA HIS A 788 10.51 -0.55 7.84
C HIS A 788 10.24 -1.79 8.71
N TYR A 789 10.35 -1.68 10.04
CA TYR A 789 10.00 -2.74 10.98
C TYR A 789 8.53 -3.13 10.85
N LEU A 790 7.61 -2.17 10.81
CA LEU A 790 6.18 -2.44 10.63
C LEU A 790 5.85 -3.07 9.27
N HIS A 791 6.69 -2.84 8.26
CA HIS A 791 6.49 -3.29 6.88
C HIS A 791 7.21 -4.59 6.49
N GLY A 792 7.98 -5.21 7.40
CA GLY A 792 8.63 -6.50 7.14
C GLY A 792 10.08 -6.62 7.61
N VAL A 793 10.74 -5.53 8.01
CA VAL A 793 12.09 -5.56 8.60
C VAL A 793 12.00 -5.90 10.09
N ASN A 794 11.46 -7.08 10.38
CA ASN A 794 11.31 -7.63 11.73
C ASN A 794 11.60 -9.14 11.71
N PRO A 795 11.78 -9.80 12.87
CA PRO A 795 12.17 -11.22 12.91
C PRO A 795 11.13 -12.19 12.33
N THR A 796 9.86 -11.78 12.26
CA THR A 796 8.78 -12.60 11.71
C THR A 796 8.59 -12.41 10.20
N ALA A 797 9.27 -11.40 9.62
CA ALA A 797 9.13 -10.92 8.24
C ALA A 797 7.74 -10.39 7.87
N TYR A 798 6.74 -10.42 8.77
CA TYR A 798 5.41 -9.93 8.48
C TYR A 798 5.42 -8.42 8.21
N CYS A 799 4.72 -8.02 7.16
CA CYS A 799 4.11 -6.70 7.14
C CYS A 799 2.91 -6.76 8.11
N TYR A 800 2.93 -5.96 9.18
CA TYR A 800 1.91 -6.00 10.23
C TYR A 800 0.58 -5.35 9.82
N LEU A 801 0.45 -4.90 8.57
CA LEU A 801 -0.81 -4.44 8.00
C LEU A 801 -1.58 -5.63 7.42
N THR A 802 -2.90 -5.65 7.54
CA THR A 802 -3.73 -6.70 6.97
C THR A 802 -3.82 -6.62 5.45
N ASN A 803 -3.82 -7.78 4.77
CA ASN A 803 -4.21 -7.96 3.36
C ASN A 803 -3.63 -6.94 2.36
N MET A 804 -2.34 -6.61 2.49
CA MET A 804 -1.68 -5.55 1.71
C MET A 804 -1.00 -6.05 0.43
N SER A 805 -1.15 -7.33 0.06
CA SER A 805 -0.48 -7.95 -1.09
C SER A 805 -0.79 -7.21 -2.41
N GLY A 806 -2.05 -6.82 -2.64
CA GLY A 806 -2.47 -6.03 -3.80
C GLY A 806 -1.87 -4.61 -3.89
N TYR A 807 -1.19 -4.18 -2.83
CA TYR A 807 -0.52 -2.88 -2.69
C TYR A 807 0.99 -3.00 -2.42
N GLY A 808 1.57 -4.20 -2.51
CA GLY A 808 3.01 -4.46 -2.37
C GLY A 808 3.43 -5.17 -1.07
N GLY A 809 2.55 -5.28 -0.07
CA GLY A 809 2.80 -6.01 1.18
C GLY A 809 2.53 -7.50 1.01
N GLU A 810 3.33 -8.20 0.19
CA GLU A 810 3.10 -9.59 -0.23
C GLU A 810 2.98 -10.60 0.94
N PHE A 811 3.67 -10.37 2.06
CA PHE A 811 3.59 -11.15 3.29
C PHE A 811 3.02 -10.31 4.44
N SER A 812 1.82 -9.79 4.20
CA SER A 812 0.98 -9.07 5.15
C SER A 812 0.34 -9.98 6.20
N ALA A 813 -0.11 -9.40 7.31
CA ALA A 813 -0.93 -10.10 8.30
C ALA A 813 -2.19 -10.67 7.60
N PRO A 814 -2.38 -12.00 7.59
CA PRO A 814 -3.45 -12.63 6.82
C PRO A 814 -4.81 -12.58 7.54
N THR A 815 -4.79 -12.31 8.84
CA THR A 815 -5.95 -12.33 9.74
C THR A 815 -5.73 -11.38 10.91
N MET A 816 -6.80 -10.98 11.57
CA MET A 816 -6.78 -10.13 12.76
C MET A 816 -7.95 -10.49 13.67
N TYR A 817 -7.78 -10.32 15.00
CA TYR A 817 -8.90 -10.42 15.91
C TYR A 817 -9.86 -9.26 15.66
N HIS A 818 -11.06 -9.57 15.17
CA HIS A 818 -12.08 -8.57 14.92
C HIS A 818 -13.47 -9.21 14.85
N SER A 819 -14.46 -8.64 15.53
CA SER A 819 -15.83 -9.17 15.61
C SER A 819 -16.49 -9.27 14.24
N TRP A 820 -16.33 -8.26 13.37
CA TRP A 820 -16.77 -8.33 11.98
C TRP A 820 -16.02 -9.42 11.18
N PHE A 821 -14.69 -9.42 11.21
CA PHE A 821 -13.88 -10.35 10.42
C PHE A 821 -13.44 -11.57 11.24
N GLY A 822 -14.36 -12.09 12.04
CA GLY A 822 -14.05 -13.06 13.10
C GLY A 822 -13.72 -14.46 12.59
N ASP A 823 -13.17 -15.27 13.50
CA ASP A 823 -12.83 -16.68 13.30
C ASP A 823 -14.02 -17.46 12.72
N GLY A 824 -13.75 -18.29 11.70
CA GLY A 824 -14.76 -19.12 11.03
C GLY A 824 -15.70 -18.37 10.09
N THR A 825 -15.55 -17.05 9.92
CA THR A 825 -16.28 -16.28 8.89
C THR A 825 -15.58 -16.37 7.53
N VAL A 826 -16.27 -15.98 6.46
CA VAL A 826 -15.67 -15.86 5.11
C VAL A 826 -14.56 -14.78 5.04
N PHE A 827 -14.39 -13.98 6.09
CA PHE A 827 -13.41 -12.90 6.18
C PHE A 827 -12.21 -13.23 7.06
N ASP A 828 -12.23 -14.37 7.75
CA ASP A 828 -11.21 -14.76 8.73
C ASP A 828 -9.78 -14.67 8.16
N THR A 829 -9.60 -15.09 6.90
CA THR A 829 -8.31 -15.00 6.18
C THR A 829 -8.30 -13.93 5.08
N ASN A 830 -9.29 -13.04 5.08
CA ASN A 830 -9.44 -11.98 4.08
C ASN A 830 -10.08 -10.71 4.70
N PRO A 831 -9.49 -10.13 5.77
CA PRO A 831 -9.89 -8.82 6.27
C PRO A 831 -9.62 -7.71 5.22
N PRO A 832 -10.25 -6.53 5.32
CA PRO A 832 -9.92 -5.40 4.48
C PRO A 832 -8.43 -5.00 4.61
N PRO A 833 -7.84 -4.39 3.57
CA PRO A 833 -6.45 -3.98 3.59
C PRO A 833 -6.20 -2.82 4.56
N GLY A 834 -5.06 -2.84 5.25
CA GLY A 834 -4.48 -1.66 5.91
C GLY A 834 -4.66 -1.54 7.43
N TYR A 835 -5.27 -2.50 8.10
CA TYR A 835 -5.35 -2.51 9.57
C TYR A 835 -4.00 -2.86 10.16
N LEU A 836 -3.47 -2.02 11.05
CA LEU A 836 -2.29 -2.34 11.84
C LEU A 836 -2.67 -3.19 13.06
N VAL A 837 -2.15 -4.41 13.12
CA VAL A 837 -2.37 -5.32 14.26
C VAL A 837 -1.49 -4.96 15.47
N GLY A 838 -1.89 -5.40 16.67
CA GLY A 838 -1.25 -5.07 17.95
C GLY A 838 0.26 -5.34 18.05
N GLY A 839 0.77 -6.43 17.45
CA GLY A 839 2.20 -6.74 17.38
C GLY A 839 2.69 -7.69 18.47
N ALA A 840 3.99 -7.67 18.73
CA ALA A 840 4.63 -8.63 19.64
C ALA A 840 4.31 -8.35 21.12
N ASN A 841 3.97 -9.39 21.87
CA ASN A 841 3.68 -9.33 23.29
C ASN A 841 4.37 -10.52 24.02
N PRO A 842 5.56 -10.33 24.62
CA PRO A 842 6.27 -11.37 25.36
C PRO A 842 5.58 -11.78 26.67
N THR A 843 4.63 -10.99 27.16
CA THR A 843 3.88 -11.28 28.39
C THR A 843 2.56 -12.01 28.14
N TYR A 844 2.23 -12.31 26.88
CA TYR A 844 1.00 -13.02 26.54
C TYR A 844 0.92 -14.37 27.26
N THR A 845 -0.24 -14.61 27.84
CA THR A 845 -0.68 -15.91 28.35
C THR A 845 -2.15 -16.11 27.99
N PRO A 846 -2.57 -17.28 27.48
CA PRO A 846 -4.00 -17.54 27.28
C PRO A 846 -4.73 -17.49 28.63
N ASP A 847 -6.06 -17.37 28.58
CA ASP A 847 -6.87 -17.35 29.80
C ASP A 847 -6.65 -18.62 30.64
N ALA A 848 -6.83 -18.54 31.95
CA ALA A 848 -6.72 -19.69 32.85
C ALA A 848 -7.69 -20.84 32.49
N ALA A 849 -8.77 -20.56 31.76
CA ALA A 849 -9.69 -21.56 31.23
C ALA A 849 -9.16 -22.33 30.01
N TYR A 850 -8.08 -21.87 29.37
CA TYR A 850 -7.48 -22.57 28.25
C TYR A 850 -6.73 -23.83 28.71
N ALA A 851 -7.30 -24.99 28.40
CA ALA A 851 -6.74 -26.31 28.72
C ALA A 851 -5.94 -26.94 27.56
N GLY A 852 -5.65 -26.18 26.50
CA GLY A 852 -4.91 -26.65 25.33
C GLY A 852 -3.38 -26.65 25.53
N PRO A 853 -2.62 -27.11 24.52
CA PRO A 853 -1.16 -27.08 24.56
C PRO A 853 -0.63 -25.64 24.51
N VAL A 854 0.63 -25.44 24.93
CA VAL A 854 1.29 -24.12 24.85
C VAL A 854 1.18 -23.53 23.43
N ILE A 855 0.65 -22.32 23.34
CA ILE A 855 0.53 -21.55 22.10
C ILE A 855 1.88 -20.87 21.83
N SER A 856 2.73 -21.53 21.04
CA SER A 856 4.09 -21.09 20.70
C SER A 856 4.30 -21.09 19.18
N PRO A 857 4.61 -19.92 18.55
CA PRO A 857 4.58 -18.58 19.14
C PRO A 857 3.16 -18.18 19.61
N PRO A 858 2.99 -17.19 20.50
CA PRO A 858 4.00 -16.25 21.00
C PRO A 858 4.66 -16.64 22.32
N GLN A 859 4.16 -17.66 23.04
CA GLN A 859 4.79 -18.15 24.26
C GLN A 859 6.16 -18.77 23.96
N ASN A 860 7.09 -18.68 24.91
CA ASN A 860 8.44 -19.25 24.82
C ASN A 860 9.26 -18.75 23.62
N GLN A 861 9.07 -17.49 23.24
CA GLN A 861 9.79 -16.85 22.13
C GLN A 861 10.69 -15.71 22.63
N PRO A 862 11.77 -15.39 21.90
CA PRO A 862 12.43 -14.08 22.03
C PRO A 862 11.41 -12.95 21.87
N VAL A 863 11.63 -11.82 22.55
CA VAL A 863 10.71 -10.68 22.64
C VAL A 863 10.10 -10.27 21.29
N GLN A 864 10.92 -10.10 20.25
CA GLN A 864 10.47 -9.67 18.93
C GLN A 864 9.80 -10.78 18.09
N LYS A 865 9.86 -12.04 18.55
CA LYS A 865 9.19 -13.21 17.95
C LYS A 865 7.95 -13.65 18.74
N SER A 866 7.63 -12.97 19.85
CA SER A 866 6.40 -13.19 20.61
C SER A 866 5.18 -12.63 19.88
N TYR A 867 4.96 -13.07 18.64
CA TYR A 867 3.82 -12.72 17.79
C TYR A 867 3.37 -13.96 17.02
N LYS A 868 2.05 -14.12 16.89
CA LYS A 868 1.40 -15.09 16.00
C LYS A 868 0.22 -14.37 15.34
N ALA A 869 -0.03 -14.68 14.07
CA ALA A 869 -1.19 -14.16 13.35
C ALA A 869 -2.32 -15.21 13.43
N TRP A 870 -3.28 -15.01 14.34
CA TRP A 870 -4.48 -15.84 14.47
C TRP A 870 -5.66 -15.04 15.03
N ASN A 871 -6.86 -15.60 14.92
CA ASN A 871 -8.13 -14.88 15.12
C ASN A 871 -9.01 -15.49 16.23
N THR A 872 -8.46 -16.37 17.06
CA THR A 872 -9.28 -17.09 18.03
C THR A 872 -9.63 -16.21 19.23
N SER A 873 -10.90 -16.25 19.64
CA SER A 873 -11.41 -15.52 20.80
C SER A 873 -11.05 -16.23 22.11
N TYR A 874 -11.81 -15.97 23.19
CA TYR A 874 -11.70 -16.67 24.47
C TYR A 874 -11.81 -18.20 24.27
N PRO A 875 -10.98 -19.02 24.95
CA PRO A 875 -9.99 -18.64 25.96
C PRO A 875 -8.55 -18.45 25.43
N GLU A 876 -8.33 -18.44 24.11
CA GLU A 876 -6.99 -18.20 23.55
C GLU A 876 -6.59 -16.72 23.55
N ASN A 877 -7.54 -15.80 23.51
CA ASN A 877 -7.29 -14.36 23.65
C ASN A 877 -6.32 -13.78 22.60
N SER A 878 -6.50 -14.12 21.32
CA SER A 878 -5.61 -13.63 20.24
C SER A 878 -5.55 -12.10 20.10
N TRP A 879 -6.54 -11.38 20.66
CA TRP A 879 -6.61 -9.93 20.66
C TRP A 879 -5.40 -9.24 21.27
N GLU A 880 -4.71 -9.89 22.24
CA GLU A 880 -3.51 -9.34 22.88
C GLU A 880 -2.34 -9.09 21.92
N LEU A 881 -2.39 -9.67 20.71
CA LEU A 881 -1.35 -9.54 19.69
C LEU A 881 -1.90 -9.12 18.33
N ASN A 882 -3.11 -9.55 18.00
CA ASN A 882 -3.62 -9.49 16.63
C ASN A 882 -4.88 -8.64 16.47
N GLU A 883 -5.30 -7.91 17.52
CA GLU A 883 -6.39 -6.93 17.42
C GLU A 883 -5.86 -5.59 16.87
N PRO A 884 -6.57 -4.96 15.92
CA PRO A 884 -6.31 -3.59 15.54
C PRO A 884 -7.01 -2.62 16.50
N ALA A 885 -6.51 -1.38 16.59
CA ALA A 885 -7.18 -0.34 17.35
C ALA A 885 -7.00 1.04 16.70
N ILE A 886 -7.96 1.94 16.93
CA ILE A 886 -7.92 3.30 16.39
C ILE A 886 -6.62 4.03 16.79
N TYR A 887 -6.15 3.84 18.02
CA TYR A 887 -4.95 4.49 18.56
C TYR A 887 -3.66 3.95 17.89
N SER A 888 -3.55 2.64 17.68
CA SER A 888 -2.46 2.04 16.89
C SER A 888 -2.45 2.58 15.47
N GLN A 889 -3.62 2.68 14.85
CA GLN A 889 -3.78 3.18 13.49
C GLN A 889 -3.39 4.66 13.37
N GLY A 890 -3.85 5.51 14.30
CA GLY A 890 -3.54 6.94 14.33
C GLY A 890 -2.04 7.22 14.50
N ALA A 891 -1.39 6.53 15.44
CA ALA A 891 0.06 6.62 15.66
C ALA A 891 0.86 6.26 14.40
N TYR A 892 0.45 5.20 13.71
CA TYR A 892 1.07 4.74 12.46
C TYR A 892 0.83 5.70 11.30
N LEU A 893 -0.38 6.25 11.14
CA LEU A 893 -0.67 7.26 10.13
C LEU A 893 0.24 8.48 10.26
N ARG A 894 0.45 8.96 11.49
CA ARG A 894 1.37 10.08 11.74
C ARG A 894 2.81 9.72 11.39
N LEU A 895 3.27 8.53 11.78
CA LEU A 895 4.62 8.05 11.44
C LEU A 895 4.84 8.01 9.93
N LEU A 896 3.88 7.44 9.21
CA LEU A 896 3.95 7.31 7.76
C LEU A 896 3.92 8.69 7.08
N ALA A 897 3.06 9.60 7.53
CA ALA A 897 2.96 10.94 6.98
C ALA A 897 4.23 11.78 7.23
N GLN A 898 4.83 11.67 8.41
CA GLN A 898 6.10 12.35 8.71
C GLN A 898 7.25 11.80 7.86
N SER A 899 7.25 10.51 7.52
CA SER A 899 8.24 9.92 6.63
C SER A 899 8.25 10.55 5.23
N LEU A 900 7.07 10.91 4.71
CA LEU A 900 6.90 11.52 3.39
C LEU A 900 7.47 12.94 3.31
N CYS A 901 7.77 13.58 4.44
CA CYS A 901 8.52 14.83 4.47
C CYS A 901 10.00 14.67 4.10
N TYR A 902 10.51 13.44 3.95
CA TYR A 902 11.89 13.14 3.61
C TYR A 902 12.09 12.68 2.16
N THR A 903 11.14 13.03 1.28
CA THR A 903 11.31 12.99 -0.18
C THR A 903 12.30 14.09 -0.64
N ASN A 904 12.59 14.19 -1.93
CA ASN A 904 13.27 15.38 -2.47
C ASN A 904 12.30 16.54 -2.76
N VAL A 905 11.08 16.53 -2.20
CA VAL A 905 10.08 17.58 -2.36
C VAL A 905 9.79 18.23 -1.01
N VAL A 906 9.80 19.56 -0.95
CA VAL A 906 9.50 20.32 0.28
C VAL A 906 8.40 21.33 0.00
N THR A 907 7.35 21.31 0.82
CA THR A 907 6.13 22.09 0.58
C THR A 907 5.91 23.10 1.69
N SER A 908 5.48 24.33 1.36
CA SER A 908 5.10 25.35 2.34
C SER A 908 3.80 24.98 3.07
N VAL A 909 3.74 25.12 4.39
CA VAL A 909 2.54 24.86 5.22
C VAL A 909 1.84 26.13 5.72
N LYS A 910 2.53 27.28 5.68
CA LYS A 910 1.95 28.60 5.94
C LYS A 910 2.77 29.69 5.24
N SER A 911 2.25 30.93 5.21
CA SER A 911 3.06 32.11 4.87
C SER A 911 4.12 32.37 5.95
N GLY A 912 5.33 32.76 5.55
CA GLY A 912 6.45 32.92 6.48
C GLY A 912 7.80 33.23 5.82
N ASN A 913 8.87 33.20 6.60
CA ASN A 913 10.24 33.38 6.10
C ASN A 913 10.81 32.06 5.59
N TRP A 914 11.61 32.08 4.52
CA TRP A 914 12.27 30.88 3.99
C TRP A 914 13.12 30.15 5.04
N ASN A 915 13.82 30.89 5.90
CA ASN A 915 14.67 30.29 6.93
C ASN A 915 13.91 29.95 8.21
N ASP A 916 12.61 30.23 8.30
CA ASP A 916 11.77 29.81 9.41
C ASP A 916 11.32 28.35 9.17
N PRO A 917 11.75 27.39 10.00
CA PRO A 917 11.34 25.99 9.88
C PRO A 917 9.82 25.81 9.89
N THR A 918 9.08 26.67 10.59
CA THR A 918 7.62 26.55 10.72
C THR A 918 6.88 26.92 9.42
N THR A 919 7.56 27.52 8.44
CA THR A 919 7.03 27.78 7.10
C THR A 919 6.86 26.49 6.28
N TRP A 920 7.64 25.46 6.58
CA TRP A 920 7.79 24.27 5.74
C TRP A 920 7.26 23.00 6.41
N ALA A 921 6.78 22.06 5.59
CA ALA A 921 6.31 20.76 6.06
C ALA A 921 7.38 20.06 6.90
N CYS A 922 6.96 19.48 8.02
CA CYS A 922 7.80 18.84 9.03
C CYS A 922 9.03 19.66 9.48
N GLY A 923 8.96 20.99 9.49
CA GLY A 923 10.09 21.80 9.96
C GLY A 923 11.32 21.78 9.04
N ARG A 924 11.21 21.24 7.82
CA ARG A 924 12.35 21.05 6.92
C ARG A 924 12.55 22.29 6.04
N VAL A 925 13.49 23.16 6.43
CA VAL A 925 13.96 24.26 5.57
C VAL A 925 14.57 23.68 4.27
N PRO A 926 14.15 24.15 3.07
CA PRO A 926 14.66 23.65 1.80
C PRO A 926 16.16 23.87 1.57
N THR A 927 16.76 22.95 0.81
CA THR A 927 18.18 22.90 0.43
C THR A 927 18.36 22.74 -1.09
N LEU A 928 19.60 22.83 -1.58
CA LEU A 928 19.95 22.62 -3.00
C LEU A 928 19.51 21.27 -3.59
N SER A 929 19.20 20.28 -2.77
CA SER A 929 18.72 18.96 -3.21
C SER A 929 17.21 18.89 -3.41
N ASP A 930 16.48 19.93 -3.00
CA ASP A 930 15.02 19.91 -2.84
C ASP A 930 14.29 20.59 -3.99
N ARG A 931 13.23 19.97 -4.49
CA ARG A 931 12.18 20.60 -5.29
C ARG A 931 11.19 21.27 -4.34
N VAL A 932 11.09 22.58 -4.39
CA VAL A 932 10.25 23.37 -3.47
C VAL A 932 8.88 23.63 -4.09
N VAL A 933 7.82 23.39 -3.33
CA VAL A 933 6.44 23.69 -3.74
C VAL A 933 5.86 24.77 -2.82
N ILE A 934 5.58 25.95 -3.37
CA ILE A 934 4.87 27.01 -2.64
C ILE A 934 3.37 26.82 -2.91
N ARG A 935 2.59 26.48 -1.88
CA ARG A 935 1.15 26.19 -2.00
C ARG A 935 0.35 27.46 -2.37
N PRO A 936 -0.85 27.30 -2.97
CA PRO A 936 -1.77 28.41 -3.20
C PRO A 936 -2.00 29.26 -1.94
N ALA A 937 -2.21 30.56 -2.13
CA ALA A 937 -2.40 31.56 -1.07
C ALA A 937 -1.20 31.82 -0.11
N HIS A 938 -0.15 31.00 -0.14
CA HIS A 938 1.02 31.22 0.71
C HIS A 938 1.97 32.27 0.12
N VAL A 939 2.56 33.08 1.00
CA VAL A 939 3.61 34.05 0.68
C VAL A 939 4.87 33.70 1.47
N VAL A 940 5.93 33.32 0.76
CA VAL A 940 7.25 33.04 1.37
C VAL A 940 8.20 34.20 1.15
N SER A 941 8.71 34.77 2.24
CA SER A 941 9.67 35.87 2.21
C SER A 941 11.12 35.35 2.24
N ILE A 942 11.95 35.89 1.36
CA ILE A 942 13.38 35.56 1.24
C ILE A 942 14.19 36.80 1.63
N GLY A 943 14.79 36.76 2.83
CA GLY A 943 15.58 37.86 3.39
C GLY A 943 17.10 37.71 3.26
N ALA A 944 17.58 36.57 2.75
CA ALA A 944 19.00 36.23 2.64
C ALA A 944 19.22 35.35 1.39
N ALA A 945 20.46 34.99 1.09
CA ALA A 945 20.78 34.03 0.04
C ALA A 945 20.32 32.62 0.46
N VAL A 946 19.49 31.99 -0.38
CA VAL A 946 18.92 30.65 -0.18
C VAL A 946 18.98 29.86 -1.48
N ASN A 947 18.82 28.54 -1.40
CA ASN A 947 18.98 27.67 -2.55
C ASN A 947 17.95 26.54 -2.58
N ALA A 948 17.56 26.10 -3.77
CA ALA A 948 16.75 24.92 -4.02
C ALA A 948 17.21 24.20 -5.30
N LYS A 949 16.83 22.94 -5.51
CA LYS A 949 17.02 22.27 -6.81
C LYS A 949 16.10 22.89 -7.85
N ALA A 950 14.80 22.79 -7.62
CA ALA A 950 13.78 23.35 -8.49
C ALA A 950 12.67 23.99 -7.66
N MET A 951 11.79 24.76 -8.29
CA MET A 951 10.64 25.37 -7.62
C MET A 951 9.37 25.26 -8.46
N GLU A 952 8.29 24.88 -7.81
CA GLU A 952 6.91 24.98 -8.29
C GLU A 952 6.21 26.10 -7.51
N LEU A 953 5.81 27.15 -8.23
CA LEU A 953 5.29 28.39 -7.63
C LEU A 953 3.77 28.48 -7.85
N ASN A 954 2.99 27.88 -6.93
CA ASN A 954 1.52 28.02 -6.92
C ASN A 954 1.04 29.18 -6.01
N GLY A 955 1.91 29.66 -5.11
CA GLY A 955 1.71 30.84 -4.27
C GLY A 955 2.58 32.03 -4.71
N LYS A 956 3.14 32.78 -3.75
CA LYS A 956 4.03 33.94 -4.01
C LYS A 956 5.35 33.82 -3.25
N VAL A 957 6.41 34.33 -3.86
CA VAL A 957 7.71 34.56 -3.20
C VAL A 957 8.00 36.06 -3.21
N THR A 958 8.38 36.60 -2.06
CA THR A 958 8.73 38.02 -1.90
C THR A 958 10.17 38.15 -1.46
N TYR A 959 10.99 38.86 -2.22
CA TYR A 959 12.37 39.16 -1.85
C TYR A 959 12.40 40.42 -0.98
N ILE A 960 12.99 40.30 0.21
CA ILE A 960 13.16 41.42 1.16
C ILE A 960 14.66 41.56 1.47
N ASN A 961 15.11 42.76 1.82
CA ASN A 961 16.50 43.02 2.27
C ASN A 961 17.61 42.46 1.35
N GLY A 962 17.40 42.45 0.02
CA GLY A 962 18.39 41.93 -0.94
C GLY A 962 18.51 40.39 -0.97
N GLY A 963 17.53 39.66 -0.44
CA GLY A 963 17.48 38.20 -0.50
C GLY A 963 17.55 37.68 -1.94
N LYS A 964 18.13 36.48 -2.09
CA LYS A 964 18.38 35.85 -3.40
C LYS A 964 18.06 34.36 -3.32
N LEU A 965 17.37 33.83 -4.32
CA LEU A 965 17.15 32.40 -4.49
C LEU A 965 17.98 31.90 -5.67
N THR A 966 18.76 30.84 -5.46
CA THR A 966 19.44 30.11 -6.55
C THR A 966 18.76 28.77 -6.75
N LEU A 967 18.43 28.43 -8.01
CA LEU A 967 17.94 27.12 -8.39
C LEU A 967 19.08 26.31 -9.02
N GLY A 968 19.23 25.05 -8.62
CA GLY A 968 20.23 24.12 -9.17
C GLY A 968 19.73 23.47 -10.46
N ASN A 969 20.55 23.48 -11.51
CA ASN A 969 20.24 22.80 -12.78
C ASN A 969 20.04 21.28 -12.61
#